data_AF-A0A9W9RVL6-F1
#
_entry.id   AF-A0A9W9RVL6-F1
#
_cell.length_a   1.000
_cell.length_b   1.000
_cell.length_c   1.000
_cell.angle_alpha   90.00
_cell.angle_beta   90.00
_cell.angle_gamma   90.00
#
_symmetry.space_group_name_H-M   'P 1'
#
loop_
_entity.id
_entity.type
_entity.pdbx_description
1 polymer ?
#
loop_
_entity_poly.entity_id
_entity_poly.type
_entity_poly.pdbx_seq_one_letter_code
_entity_poly.pdbx_strand_id
1 'polypeptide(L)'
;MFSIAGLSSGSICNLITLFENCHFESPSLHGVCLALLIAFLFYLFLATAKTPNISPPCEIIIEQAERTNRRNGHENSGFLSKQAGFLPLETMKTLPPTHAVWDQLAADLPHLVQTQSVRKRVTEMPLLDASAEALSEIYLQRAASILGITAHVFVRMEGSEPLTRKYAYHSDILPPSLEVPWTVVSNFTSTCLSRSGVTLENLDVLIPAIGTKEERVFIGVAIEMAAQTIPILHHIIEAQRSVLARDNSSLKDAIRSLHLLSKQLTKTLGKLHANRAHNSHINPILWTLTMANLGIPWVTGVVGAAGTAHPFFHMMDEFIGRSKYKTSIGREAQTVRETYPIHRRQFLEAIMEVSVPEYVAASADPELVNFWTIFTYSYHGNDGLLGFHRRKAFGFLAVSFKIGRGTTINGLGHKQKTEPWQEADRELENARLERHCHDPDEYDPKTEPTSNKIFISQLIKHNSEETGHWFSAMGSVYDPSKFMQRHPGGDTVIALYSGQDITDSLKAVGHLTNPSTRSRLESYRIGTLERPKFNSSLADELYMATVDLGQKAAEMENVHRANFQLLDGKFTILDEPEVLTPSKARHLFDAKNRLQDEHVPALAMLVNALLDSIARVNTKVNISTIRAQLVNLAESETRLSTATLFSEYTMAVNTLQKDLSRLTKVKELVVVLLENLEGHCFTNPEQSQLEFIVETLSRAVSELVMLAGK
;
A
#
# COMPACT_ATOMS: atom_id res chain seq x y z
N MET A 1 31.24 -5.77 -47.57
CA MET A 1 32.08 -5.12 -46.55
C MET A 1 32.79 -3.94 -47.19
N PHE A 2 32.52 -2.72 -46.72
CA PHE A 2 33.50 -1.64 -46.57
C PHE A 2 32.94 -0.70 -45.49
N SER A 3 33.77 -0.28 -44.54
CA SER A 3 33.35 0.57 -43.43
C SER A 3 33.31 2.03 -43.85
N ILE A 4 32.18 2.71 -43.73
CA ILE A 4 32.04 4.16 -43.98
C ILE A 4 32.15 4.94 -42.67
N ALA A 5 33.14 4.58 -41.85
CA ALA A 5 33.51 5.32 -40.64
C ALA A 5 34.88 5.99 -40.88
N GLY A 6 34.88 7.23 -41.40
CA GLY A 6 36.13 7.99 -41.56
C GLY A 6 36.25 9.02 -42.69
N LEU A 7 35.19 9.35 -43.44
CA LEU A 7 35.27 10.41 -44.45
C LEU A 7 35.16 11.79 -43.78
N SER A 8 36.30 12.50 -43.72
CA SER A 8 36.35 13.91 -43.33
C SER A 8 35.99 14.82 -44.51
N SER A 9 35.70 16.10 -44.26
CA SER A 9 35.38 17.09 -45.31
C SER A 9 36.46 17.20 -46.40
N GLY A 10 37.73 16.97 -46.07
CA GLY A 10 38.83 16.95 -47.05
C GLY A 10 38.72 15.83 -48.10
N SER A 11 38.06 14.71 -47.78
CA SER A 11 37.88 13.60 -48.71
C SER A 11 36.87 13.90 -49.83
N ILE A 12 35.94 14.83 -49.61
CA ILE A 12 34.93 15.23 -50.60
C ILE A 12 35.55 16.17 -51.65
N CYS A 13 36.40 17.11 -51.24
CA CYS A 13 37.14 17.97 -52.18
C CYS A 13 37.99 17.15 -53.16
N ASN A 14 38.74 16.16 -52.68
CA ASN A 14 39.59 15.32 -53.53
C ASN A 14 38.80 14.59 -54.63
N LEU A 15 37.54 14.23 -54.39
CA LEU A 15 36.67 13.56 -55.38
C LEU A 15 36.23 14.50 -56.51
N ILE A 16 35.99 15.78 -56.20
CA ILE A 16 35.68 16.82 -57.19
C ILE A 16 36.94 17.12 -58.03
N THR A 17 38.10 17.27 -57.39
CA THR A 17 39.37 17.50 -58.10
C THR A 17 39.78 16.32 -58.99
N LEU A 18 39.48 15.08 -58.58
CA LEU A 18 39.66 13.89 -59.44
C LEU A 18 38.73 13.91 -60.67
N PHE A 19 37.51 14.42 -60.53
CA PHE A 19 36.55 14.54 -61.63
C PHE A 19 36.95 15.61 -62.65
N GLU A 20 37.43 16.76 -62.19
CA GLU A 20 37.92 17.86 -63.04
C GLU A 20 39.17 17.48 -63.85
N ASN A 21 40.00 16.56 -63.34
CA ASN A 21 41.19 16.07 -64.03
C ASN A 21 40.93 14.91 -65.02
N CYS A 22 39.68 14.45 -65.17
CA CYS A 22 39.33 13.44 -66.17
C CYS A 22 39.03 14.08 -67.53
N HIS A 23 39.83 13.76 -68.55
CA HIS A 23 39.49 14.08 -69.94
C HIS A 23 38.40 13.14 -70.47
N PHE A 24 37.23 13.70 -70.81
CA PHE A 24 36.12 12.98 -71.42
C PHE A 24 36.06 13.25 -72.93
N GLU A 25 36.04 12.20 -73.74
CA GLU A 25 36.08 12.31 -75.21
C GLU A 25 34.76 12.83 -75.84
N SER A 26 33.69 13.00 -75.06
CA SER A 26 32.45 13.61 -75.56
C SER A 26 31.72 14.49 -74.52
N PRO A 27 31.08 15.60 -74.95
CA PRO A 27 30.33 16.48 -74.03
C PRO A 27 29.14 15.79 -73.34
N SER A 28 28.51 14.82 -74.01
CA SER A 28 27.37 14.08 -73.46
C SER A 28 27.79 13.16 -72.31
N LEU A 29 28.95 12.52 -72.40
CA LEU A 29 29.45 11.65 -71.34
C LEU A 29 29.83 12.45 -70.08
N HIS A 30 30.44 13.63 -70.26
CA HIS A 30 30.76 14.53 -69.14
C HIS A 30 29.49 14.97 -68.39
N GLY A 31 28.43 15.35 -69.11
CA GLY A 31 27.15 15.73 -68.49
C GLY A 31 26.48 14.61 -67.70
N VAL A 32 26.50 13.38 -68.20
CA VAL A 32 25.96 12.20 -67.48
C VAL A 32 26.79 11.88 -66.23
N CYS A 33 28.12 11.89 -66.34
CA CYS A 33 29.00 11.62 -65.21
C CYS A 33 28.89 12.72 -64.13
N LEU A 34 28.71 13.99 -64.51
CA LEU A 34 28.50 15.09 -63.57
C LEU A 34 27.16 14.97 -62.86
N ALA A 35 26.09 14.61 -63.57
CA ALA A 35 24.77 14.36 -62.97
C ALA A 35 24.80 13.20 -61.97
N LEU A 36 25.53 12.11 -62.28
CA LEU A 36 25.73 10.98 -61.38
C LEU A 36 26.58 11.36 -60.15
N LEU A 37 27.62 12.19 -60.32
CA LEU A 37 28.43 12.70 -59.20
C LEU A 37 27.58 13.60 -58.28
N ILE A 38 26.78 14.50 -58.84
CA ILE A 38 25.86 15.36 -58.07
C ILE A 38 24.81 14.51 -57.34
N ALA A 39 24.21 13.53 -58.00
CA ALA A 39 23.26 12.61 -57.37
C ALA A 39 23.91 11.79 -56.24
N PHE A 40 25.15 11.32 -56.43
CA PHE A 40 25.91 10.60 -55.42
C PHE A 40 26.29 11.50 -54.24
N LEU A 41 26.75 12.72 -54.48
CA LEU A 41 27.05 13.71 -53.44
C LEU A 41 25.79 14.15 -52.68
N PHE A 42 24.65 14.29 -53.36
CA PHE A 42 23.37 14.60 -52.73
C PHE A 42 22.85 13.42 -51.89
N TYR A 43 23.01 12.19 -52.37
CA TYR A 43 22.74 10.98 -51.59
C TYR A 43 23.68 10.85 -50.38
N LEU A 44 24.98 11.14 -50.55
CA LEU A 44 25.96 11.13 -49.46
C LEU A 44 25.64 12.24 -48.44
N PHE A 45 25.21 13.42 -48.89
CA PHE A 45 24.75 14.51 -48.02
C PHE A 45 23.49 14.10 -47.25
N LEU A 46 22.49 13.49 -47.89
CA LEU A 46 21.31 12.95 -47.20
C LEU A 46 21.66 11.80 -46.22
N ALA A 47 22.65 10.97 -46.55
CA ALA A 47 23.10 9.86 -45.71
C ALA A 47 24.06 10.27 -44.59
N THR A 48 24.67 11.47 -44.65
CA THR A 48 25.61 12.00 -43.64
C THR A 48 25.11 13.25 -42.93
N ALA A 49 23.99 13.83 -43.38
CA ALA A 49 23.21 14.80 -42.63
C ALA A 49 22.71 14.14 -41.35
N LYS A 50 23.51 14.26 -40.28
CA LYS A 50 23.05 13.98 -38.93
C LYS A 50 21.73 14.72 -38.75
N THR A 51 20.70 13.98 -38.38
CA THR A 51 19.52 14.56 -37.77
C THR A 51 20.00 15.55 -36.70
N PRO A 52 19.42 16.78 -36.63
CA PRO A 52 19.83 17.72 -35.60
C PRO A 52 19.72 17.00 -34.25
N ASN A 53 20.74 17.15 -33.40
CA ASN A 53 20.76 16.51 -32.09
C ASN A 53 19.79 17.25 -31.17
N ILE A 54 18.50 17.00 -31.35
CA ILE A 54 17.43 17.62 -30.59
C ILE A 54 17.39 16.94 -29.21
N SER A 55 18.02 17.58 -28.24
CA SER A 55 17.84 17.23 -26.83
C SER A 55 16.47 17.74 -26.35
N PRO A 56 15.58 16.86 -25.86
CA PRO A 56 14.32 17.28 -25.27
C PRO A 56 14.53 18.16 -24.03
N PRO A 57 13.58 19.03 -23.66
CA PRO A 57 13.70 19.89 -22.48
C PRO A 57 14.02 19.10 -21.20
N CYS A 58 13.37 17.95 -20.97
CA CYS A 58 13.65 17.13 -19.79
C CYS A 58 15.09 16.57 -19.75
N GLU A 59 15.70 16.28 -20.90
CA GLU A 59 17.11 15.86 -21.00
C GLU A 59 18.05 17.02 -20.63
N ILE A 60 17.74 18.23 -21.10
CA ILE A 60 18.50 19.44 -20.78
C ILE A 60 18.47 19.70 -19.26
N ILE A 61 17.30 19.57 -18.61
CA ILE A 61 17.19 19.71 -17.15
C ILE A 61 18.02 18.65 -16.40
N ILE A 62 18.03 17.39 -16.85
CA ILE A 62 18.88 16.36 -16.24
C ILE A 62 20.36 16.74 -16.34
N GLU A 63 20.83 17.19 -17.51
CA GLU A 63 22.22 17.61 -17.70
C GLU A 63 22.58 18.89 -16.92
N GLN A 64 21.62 19.76 -16.65
CA GLN A 64 21.79 20.91 -15.76
C GLN A 64 21.90 20.45 -14.29
N ALA A 65 21.03 19.55 -13.84
CA ALA A 65 21.08 18.97 -12.50
C ALA A 65 22.41 18.24 -12.24
N GLU A 66 22.89 17.42 -13.18
CA GLU A 66 24.20 16.76 -13.09
C GLU A 66 25.38 17.76 -13.01
N ARG A 67 25.29 18.88 -13.74
CA ARG A 67 26.29 19.97 -13.68
C ARG A 67 26.27 20.68 -12.31
N THR A 68 25.08 20.99 -11.79
CA THR A 68 24.91 21.60 -10.47
C THR A 68 25.39 20.68 -9.35
N ASN A 69 24.96 19.42 -9.34
CA ASN A 69 25.37 18.42 -8.35
C ASN A 69 26.91 18.22 -8.34
N ARG A 70 27.53 18.11 -9.53
CA ARG A 70 28.99 18.00 -9.66
C ARG A 70 29.74 19.24 -9.18
N ARG A 71 29.19 20.44 -9.41
CA ARG A 71 29.77 21.70 -8.93
C ARG A 71 29.71 21.82 -7.41
N ASN A 72 28.63 21.35 -6.81
CA ASN A 72 28.39 21.47 -5.37
C ASN A 72 29.04 20.31 -4.57
N GLY A 73 29.35 19.18 -5.21
CA GLY A 73 29.88 17.99 -4.54
C GLY A 73 28.84 17.19 -3.75
N HIS A 74 27.55 17.52 -3.91
CA HIS A 74 26.41 16.87 -3.26
C HIS A 74 25.14 17.04 -4.11
N GLU A 75 24.07 16.36 -3.74
CA GLU A 75 22.82 16.32 -4.52
C GLU A 75 21.58 16.87 -3.78
N ASN A 76 21.79 17.67 -2.74
CA ASN A 76 20.73 18.26 -1.90
C ASN A 76 19.62 19.02 -2.67
N SER A 77 19.91 19.56 -3.85
CA SER A 77 18.93 20.17 -4.77
C SER A 77 18.00 19.15 -5.47
N GLY A 78 18.20 17.86 -5.21
CA GLY A 78 17.45 16.72 -5.73
C GLY A 78 18.31 15.78 -6.56
N PHE A 79 18.20 14.47 -6.27
CA PHE A 79 18.74 13.43 -7.16
C PHE A 79 18.02 13.47 -8.49
N LEU A 80 18.80 13.74 -9.53
CA LEU A 80 18.41 13.64 -10.92
C LEU A 80 19.67 13.45 -11.77
N SER A 81 19.81 12.29 -12.40
CA SER A 81 20.89 12.02 -13.35
C SER A 81 20.47 11.00 -14.40
N LYS A 82 21.07 11.03 -15.59
CA LYS A 82 20.86 9.97 -16.61
C LYS A 82 21.31 8.61 -16.07
N GLN A 83 22.32 8.62 -15.21
CA GLN A 83 23.01 7.40 -14.76
C GLN A 83 22.35 6.75 -13.52
N ALA A 84 21.59 7.48 -12.69
CA ALA A 84 20.88 6.95 -11.50
C ALA A 84 19.38 7.33 -11.41
N GLY A 85 18.84 8.13 -12.33
CA GLY A 85 17.45 8.59 -12.28
C GLY A 85 17.21 9.44 -11.03
N PHE A 86 16.22 9.06 -10.22
CA PHE A 86 15.88 9.73 -8.95
C PHE A 86 16.58 9.15 -7.72
N LEU A 87 17.54 8.24 -7.91
CA LEU A 87 18.43 7.72 -6.87
C LEU A 87 19.73 8.54 -6.82
N PRO A 88 20.39 8.66 -5.65
CA PRO A 88 21.65 9.36 -5.58
C PRO A 88 22.78 8.57 -6.25
N LEU A 89 23.82 9.29 -6.64
CA LEU A 89 25.08 8.77 -7.16
C LEU A 89 25.86 8.05 -6.04
N GLU A 90 25.94 8.69 -4.88
CA GLU A 90 26.70 8.26 -3.69
C GLU A 90 25.80 8.21 -2.46
N THR A 91 26.19 7.46 -1.42
CA THR A 91 25.38 7.36 -0.19
C THR A 91 26.28 7.39 1.03
N MET A 92 26.11 8.42 1.86
CA MET A 92 26.89 8.58 3.08
C MET A 92 26.54 7.51 4.12
N LYS A 93 27.57 6.80 4.57
CA LYS A 93 27.47 5.69 5.55
C LYS A 93 27.82 6.11 6.97
N THR A 94 28.50 7.23 7.15
CA THR A 94 28.91 7.77 8.45
C THR A 94 28.85 9.30 8.44
N LEU A 95 28.60 9.87 9.59
CA LEU A 95 28.70 11.30 9.92
C LEU A 95 30.12 11.62 10.42
N PRO A 96 30.54 12.90 10.47
CA PRO A 96 31.79 13.29 11.10
C PRO A 96 31.78 12.98 12.61
N PRO A 97 32.95 12.85 13.27
CA PRO A 97 33.03 12.53 14.70
C PRO A 97 32.24 13.47 15.63
N THR A 98 32.08 14.74 15.23
CA THR A 98 31.26 15.75 15.93
C THR A 98 29.77 15.38 16.01
N HIS A 99 29.29 14.53 15.10
CA HIS A 99 27.89 14.12 14.95
C HIS A 99 27.67 12.61 15.07
N ALA A 100 28.70 11.85 15.47
CA ALA A 100 28.65 10.39 15.56
C ALA A 100 27.58 9.85 16.54
N VAL A 101 27.08 10.68 17.46
CA VAL A 101 25.95 10.31 18.35
C VAL A 101 24.67 9.99 17.57
N TRP A 102 24.46 10.60 16.40
CA TRP A 102 23.32 10.29 15.52
C TRP A 102 23.51 8.96 14.80
N ASP A 103 24.74 8.62 14.39
CA ASP A 103 25.04 7.27 13.87
C ASP A 103 24.85 6.19 14.94
N GLN A 104 25.26 6.46 16.18
CA GLN A 104 25.00 5.54 17.29
C GLN A 104 23.50 5.41 17.57
N LEU A 105 22.75 6.52 17.57
CA LEU A 105 21.30 6.50 17.72
C LEU A 105 20.62 5.63 16.64
N ALA A 106 21.03 5.78 15.38
CA ALA A 106 20.56 4.96 14.26
C ALA A 106 20.83 3.46 14.45
N ALA A 107 21.97 3.09 15.04
CA ALA A 107 22.30 1.70 15.37
C ALA A 107 21.50 1.17 16.58
N ASP A 108 21.22 2.05 17.56
CA ASP A 108 20.51 1.72 18.79
C ASP A 108 18.98 1.56 18.57
N LEU A 109 18.40 2.16 17.52
CA LEU A 109 16.93 2.26 17.30
C LEU A 109 16.17 0.94 17.52
N PRO A 110 16.55 -0.22 16.94
CA PRO A 110 15.82 -1.48 17.17
C PRO A 110 15.77 -1.90 18.63
N HIS A 111 16.84 -1.67 19.40
CA HIS A 111 16.91 -1.96 20.84
C HIS A 111 16.08 -0.97 21.66
N LEU A 112 16.13 0.32 21.31
CA LEU A 112 15.33 1.36 21.95
C LEU A 112 13.83 1.12 21.74
N VAL A 113 13.42 0.68 20.54
CA VAL A 113 12.03 0.27 20.25
C VAL A 113 11.63 -0.95 21.05
N GLN A 114 12.46 -2.00 21.07
CA GLN A 114 12.19 -3.23 21.84
C GLN A 114 11.97 -2.94 23.33
N THR A 115 12.83 -2.11 23.91
CA THR A 115 12.85 -1.78 25.34
C THR A 115 11.91 -0.63 25.72
N GLN A 116 11.27 0.04 24.75
CA GLN A 116 10.44 1.24 24.97
C GLN A 116 11.22 2.35 25.69
N SER A 117 12.41 2.69 25.17
CA SER A 117 13.33 3.68 25.76
C SER A 117 13.83 4.75 24.78
N VAL A 118 13.27 4.82 23.57
CA VAL A 118 13.51 5.85 22.55
C VAL A 118 13.28 7.24 23.13
N ARG A 119 12.14 7.51 23.79
CA ARG A 119 11.82 8.88 24.24
C ARG A 119 12.85 9.36 25.24
N LYS A 120 13.18 8.51 26.23
CA LYS A 120 14.25 8.78 27.19
C LYS A 120 15.58 9.08 26.48
N ARG A 121 16.04 8.17 25.61
CA ARG A 121 17.34 8.27 24.94
C ARG A 121 17.48 9.51 24.07
N VAL A 122 16.40 9.94 23.42
CA VAL A 122 16.33 11.13 22.58
C VAL A 122 16.28 12.41 23.43
N THR A 123 15.49 12.44 24.51
CA THR A 123 15.46 13.58 25.44
C THR A 123 16.80 13.79 26.17
N GLU A 124 17.52 12.71 26.47
CA GLU A 124 18.87 12.75 27.06
C GLU A 124 19.99 13.01 26.03
N MET A 125 19.68 13.06 24.73
CA MET A 125 20.68 13.33 23.69
C MET A 125 21.09 14.81 23.71
N PRO A 126 22.39 15.13 23.56
CA PRO A 126 22.82 16.52 23.42
C PRO A 126 22.20 17.16 22.17
N LEU A 127 21.78 18.42 22.30
CA LEU A 127 21.48 19.27 21.16
C LEU A 127 22.78 19.55 20.40
N LEU A 128 22.90 19.01 19.19
CA LEU A 128 24.01 19.29 18.28
C LEU A 128 23.63 20.38 17.29
N ASP A 129 24.61 21.22 16.95
CA ASP A 129 24.46 22.26 15.93
C ASP A 129 24.51 21.63 14.54
N ALA A 130 23.42 21.79 13.79
CA ALA A 130 23.27 21.27 12.43
C ALA A 130 23.47 22.35 11.35
N SER A 131 23.97 23.53 11.71
CA SER A 131 24.22 24.63 10.78
C SER A 131 25.26 24.27 9.71
N ALA A 132 25.32 25.07 8.63
CA ALA A 132 26.31 24.88 7.58
C ALA A 132 27.76 25.07 8.06
N GLU A 133 27.97 25.81 9.15
CA GLU A 133 29.26 25.99 9.83
C GLU A 133 29.69 24.73 10.61
N ALA A 134 28.73 23.99 11.19
CA ALA A 134 28.99 22.82 12.02
C ALA A 134 28.93 21.48 11.28
N LEU A 135 28.11 21.39 10.22
CA LEU A 135 27.86 20.17 9.44
C LEU A 135 27.90 20.45 7.94
N SER A 136 28.91 19.92 7.26
CA SER A 136 29.09 20.07 5.81
C SER A 136 27.90 19.53 5.01
N GLU A 137 27.56 20.24 3.92
CA GLU A 137 26.43 19.94 3.03
C GLU A 137 26.41 18.50 2.49
N ILE A 138 27.54 17.80 2.47
CA ILE A 138 27.63 16.41 2.01
C ILE A 138 26.97 15.40 2.99
N TYR A 139 26.89 15.72 4.28
CA TYR A 139 26.38 14.82 5.33
C TYR A 139 24.88 14.96 5.60
N LEU A 140 24.35 16.10 5.20
CA LEU A 140 22.96 16.53 5.33
C LEU A 140 21.97 15.40 5.03
N GLN A 141 22.03 14.81 3.84
CA GLN A 141 21.23 13.64 3.44
C GLN A 141 21.07 12.60 4.57
N ARG A 142 22.20 12.18 5.17
CA ARG A 142 22.23 11.15 6.20
C ARG A 142 21.62 11.65 7.52
N ALA A 143 21.96 12.87 7.94
CA ALA A 143 21.41 13.48 9.14
C ALA A 143 19.87 13.59 9.08
N ALA A 144 19.31 14.08 7.97
CA ALA A 144 17.86 14.20 7.80
C ALA A 144 17.12 12.87 7.89
N SER A 145 17.68 11.79 7.35
CA SER A 145 17.05 10.47 7.42
C SER A 145 17.19 9.81 8.79
N ILE A 146 18.30 10.00 9.51
CA ILE A 146 18.45 9.52 10.90
C ILE A 146 17.49 10.25 11.84
N LEU A 147 17.49 11.59 11.80
CA LEU A 147 16.64 12.41 12.66
C LEU A 147 15.16 12.23 12.30
N GLY A 148 14.83 12.18 11.00
CA GLY A 148 13.48 11.91 10.52
C GLY A 148 12.94 10.56 10.98
N ILE A 149 13.66 9.45 10.74
CA ILE A 149 13.16 8.15 11.20
C ILE A 149 13.06 8.09 12.72
N THR A 150 13.99 8.72 13.46
CA THR A 150 13.92 8.81 14.92
C THR A 150 12.69 9.58 15.38
N ALA A 151 12.30 10.68 14.72
CA ALA A 151 11.08 11.41 15.03
C ALA A 151 9.81 10.56 14.82
N HIS A 152 9.76 9.82 13.71
CA HIS A 152 8.66 8.88 13.45
C HIS A 152 8.63 7.75 14.49
N VAL A 153 9.78 7.18 14.88
CA VAL A 153 9.87 6.16 15.93
C VAL A 153 9.45 6.70 17.30
N PHE A 154 9.95 7.89 17.70
CA PHE A 154 9.62 8.56 18.97
C PHE A 154 8.11 8.74 19.16
N VAL A 155 7.40 9.14 18.09
CA VAL A 155 5.96 9.40 18.12
C VAL A 155 5.12 8.14 17.95
N ARG A 156 5.55 7.17 17.11
CA ARG A 156 4.70 6.04 16.69
C ARG A 156 5.03 4.68 17.32
N MET A 157 6.26 4.48 17.80
CA MET A 157 6.71 3.18 18.34
C MET A 157 6.80 3.12 19.87
N GLU A 158 6.71 4.26 20.56
CA GLU A 158 6.73 4.34 22.02
C GLU A 158 5.61 5.23 22.58
N GLY A 159 4.98 4.77 23.65
CA GLY A 159 3.82 5.41 24.28
C GLY A 159 2.49 5.08 23.57
N SER A 160 1.43 5.77 23.98
CA SER A 160 0.05 5.55 23.51
C SER A 160 -0.48 6.74 22.69
N GLU A 161 0.37 7.36 21.86
CA GLU A 161 -0.05 8.49 21.03
C GLU A 161 -1.07 8.04 19.97
N PRO A 162 -2.25 8.68 19.88
CA PRO A 162 -3.24 8.30 18.89
C PRO A 162 -2.70 8.51 17.48
N LEU A 163 -3.15 7.69 16.53
CA LEU A 163 -2.80 7.78 15.10
C LEU A 163 -3.43 9.00 14.39
N THR A 164 -3.89 10.00 15.14
CA THR A 164 -4.49 11.23 14.63
C THR A 164 -3.43 12.30 14.35
N ARG A 165 -3.80 13.28 13.53
CA ARG A 165 -3.05 14.53 13.32
C ARG A 165 -3.62 15.58 14.28
N LYS A 166 -3.05 15.69 15.48
CA LYS A 166 -3.56 16.57 16.56
C LYS A 166 -2.64 17.75 16.91
N TYR A 167 -1.41 17.74 16.40
CA TYR A 167 -0.41 18.77 16.69
C TYR A 167 -0.40 19.85 15.60
N ALA A 168 -0.01 21.06 15.97
CA ALA A 168 0.18 22.19 15.05
C ALA A 168 1.64 22.25 14.54
N TYR A 169 2.60 21.85 15.38
CA TYR A 169 4.03 21.88 15.08
C TYR A 169 4.73 20.59 15.54
N HIS A 170 5.90 20.28 14.98
CA HIS A 170 6.70 19.13 15.43
C HIS A 170 7.19 19.29 16.88
N SER A 171 7.48 20.52 17.29
CA SER A 171 7.89 20.92 18.65
C SER A 171 6.83 20.73 19.72
N ASP A 172 5.56 20.50 19.36
CA ASP A 172 4.49 20.21 20.33
C ASP A 172 4.65 18.82 21.01
N ILE A 173 5.51 17.96 20.44
CA ILE A 173 5.77 16.59 20.93
C ILE A 173 7.26 16.19 20.89
N LEU A 174 8.04 16.67 19.93
CA LEU A 174 9.45 16.31 19.82
C LEU A 174 10.33 17.18 20.75
N PRO A 175 11.35 16.61 21.42
CA PRO A 175 12.28 17.39 22.23
C PRO A 175 13.22 18.22 21.34
N PRO A 176 13.75 19.36 21.83
CA PRO A 176 14.63 20.23 21.05
C PRO A 176 15.90 19.55 20.52
N SER A 177 16.43 18.56 21.24
CA SER A 177 17.58 17.74 20.83
C SER A 177 17.37 16.99 19.51
N LEU A 178 16.12 16.77 19.10
CA LEU A 178 15.73 16.14 17.85
C LEU A 178 15.08 17.13 16.88
N GLU A 179 14.12 17.92 17.36
CA GLU A 179 13.33 18.83 16.51
C GLU A 179 14.19 19.91 15.87
N VAL A 180 15.00 20.65 16.64
CA VAL A 180 15.80 21.77 16.13
C VAL A 180 16.79 21.33 15.04
N PRO A 181 17.66 20.32 15.25
CA PRO A 181 18.57 19.89 14.20
C PRO A 181 17.80 19.25 13.04
N TRP A 182 16.69 18.54 13.29
CA TRP A 182 15.89 17.96 12.21
C TRP A 182 15.27 19.05 11.33
N THR A 183 14.71 20.11 11.91
CA THR A 183 14.17 21.24 11.16
C THR A 183 15.24 21.91 10.30
N VAL A 184 16.44 22.16 10.84
CA VAL A 184 17.58 22.70 10.06
C VAL A 184 17.92 21.78 8.88
N VAL A 185 18.00 20.47 9.08
CA VAL A 185 18.36 19.52 8.01
C VAL A 185 17.16 19.08 7.14
N SER A 186 15.92 19.35 7.51
CA SER A 186 14.77 19.04 6.65
C SER A 186 14.60 20.02 5.48
N ASN A 187 15.32 21.15 5.52
CA ASN A 187 15.30 22.18 4.48
C ASN A 187 15.99 21.77 3.16
N PHE A 188 16.58 20.57 3.10
CA PHE A 188 16.90 19.87 1.85
C PHE A 188 16.22 18.49 1.83
N THR A 189 16.00 17.95 0.63
CA THR A 189 15.00 16.89 0.46
C THR A 189 15.56 15.52 0.07
N SER A 190 15.44 14.58 1.01
CA SER A 190 15.32 13.11 0.90
C SER A 190 16.50 12.28 0.35
N THR A 191 16.88 11.21 1.06
CA THR A 191 17.83 10.13 0.67
C THR A 191 17.23 9.02 -0.22
N CYS A 192 18.07 8.30 -0.97
CA CYS A 192 17.88 6.89 -1.34
C CYS A 192 19.25 6.20 -1.53
N LEU A 193 19.33 5.06 -2.24
CA LEU A 193 20.55 4.24 -2.43
C LEU A 193 20.97 4.05 -3.90
N SER A 194 22.21 3.58 -4.08
CA SER A 194 22.98 3.42 -5.32
C SER A 194 23.39 1.93 -5.47
N ARG A 195 23.39 1.23 -6.63
CA ARG A 195 23.21 1.62 -8.06
C ARG A 195 22.95 0.38 -8.98
N SER A 196 22.35 0.57 -10.17
CA SER A 196 22.15 -0.39 -11.30
C SER A 196 22.41 -1.89 -11.04
N GLY A 197 21.36 -2.72 -11.10
CA GLY A 197 21.41 -4.12 -10.63
C GLY A 197 20.95 -4.27 -9.17
N VAL A 198 20.49 -3.18 -8.55
CA VAL A 198 19.78 -3.17 -7.27
C VAL A 198 18.55 -4.06 -7.34
N THR A 199 18.46 -5.00 -6.41
CA THR A 199 17.27 -5.82 -6.15
C THR A 199 17.10 -5.99 -4.64
N LEU A 200 15.89 -6.35 -4.20
CA LEU A 200 15.60 -6.69 -2.80
C LEU A 200 16.62 -7.68 -2.19
N GLU A 201 17.17 -8.57 -3.00
CA GLU A 201 18.11 -9.61 -2.55
C GLU A 201 19.50 -9.05 -2.21
N ASN A 202 19.94 -7.93 -2.82
CA ASN A 202 21.24 -7.29 -2.59
C ASN A 202 21.18 -5.93 -1.87
N LEU A 203 20.03 -5.59 -1.28
CA LEU A 203 19.83 -4.37 -0.49
C LEU A 203 19.91 -4.60 1.02
N ASP A 204 20.54 -3.64 1.69
CA ASP A 204 20.57 -3.48 3.14
C ASP A 204 20.01 -2.10 3.53
N VAL A 205 19.25 -2.05 4.63
CA VAL A 205 18.69 -0.80 5.17
C VAL A 205 19.75 -0.16 6.07
N LEU A 206 20.27 1.00 5.68
CA LEU A 206 21.36 1.68 6.41
C LEU A 206 20.95 2.30 7.76
N ILE A 207 19.65 2.49 7.98
CA ILE A 207 19.08 3.11 9.18
C ILE A 207 17.82 2.31 9.54
N PRO A 208 17.95 1.09 10.10
CA PRO A 208 16.81 0.26 10.45
C PRO A 208 16.13 0.86 11.70
N ALA A 209 14.86 1.20 11.59
CA ALA A 209 14.08 1.63 12.74
C ALA A 209 13.84 0.46 13.72
N ILE A 210 13.68 -0.75 13.17
CA ILE A 210 13.15 -1.92 13.88
C ILE A 210 13.92 -3.21 13.48
N GLY A 211 14.51 -3.23 12.28
CA GLY A 211 15.38 -4.27 11.74
C GLY A 211 14.64 -5.51 11.19
N THR A 212 13.31 -5.49 11.14
CA THR A 212 12.51 -6.67 10.75
C THR A 212 12.57 -6.95 9.25
N LYS A 213 12.14 -8.16 8.89
CA LYS A 213 11.95 -8.57 7.49
C LYS A 213 10.90 -7.69 6.81
N GLU A 214 9.85 -7.33 7.52
CA GLU A 214 8.78 -6.43 7.11
C GLU A 214 9.34 -5.07 6.69
N GLU A 215 10.25 -4.49 7.49
CA GLU A 215 10.99 -3.26 7.17
C GLU A 215 11.84 -3.42 5.91
N ARG A 216 12.75 -4.42 5.91
CA ARG A 216 13.68 -4.65 4.79
C ARG A 216 12.95 -4.89 3.46
N VAL A 217 11.89 -5.68 3.46
CA VAL A 217 11.13 -6.00 2.22
C VAL A 217 10.31 -4.81 1.76
N PHE A 218 9.64 -4.09 2.66
CA PHE A 218 8.81 -2.95 2.28
C PHE A 218 9.65 -1.79 1.71
N ILE A 219 10.74 -1.42 2.39
CA ILE A 219 11.68 -0.40 1.91
C ILE A 219 12.41 -0.89 0.65
N GLY A 220 12.94 -2.13 0.68
CA GLY A 220 13.74 -2.68 -0.41
C GLY A 220 13.01 -2.75 -1.75
N VAL A 221 11.71 -3.08 -1.76
CA VAL A 221 10.91 -3.07 -2.99
C VAL A 221 10.71 -1.65 -3.53
N ALA A 222 10.52 -0.64 -2.66
CA ALA A 222 10.43 0.75 -3.11
C ALA A 222 11.75 1.24 -3.74
N ILE A 223 12.90 0.86 -3.17
CA ILE A 223 14.22 1.17 -3.75
C ILE A 223 14.45 0.42 -5.07
N GLU A 224 14.06 -0.85 -5.18
CA GLU A 224 14.13 -1.61 -6.44
C GLU A 224 13.24 -1.00 -7.53
N MET A 225 12.04 -0.52 -7.20
CA MET A 225 11.17 0.23 -8.12
C MET A 225 11.78 1.56 -8.57
N ALA A 226 12.42 2.30 -7.65
CA ALA A 226 13.16 3.52 -7.99
C ALA A 226 14.34 3.22 -8.94
N ALA A 227 15.07 2.12 -8.74
CA ALA A 227 16.12 1.69 -9.66
C ALA A 227 15.59 1.29 -11.04
N GLN A 228 14.43 0.61 -11.10
CA GLN A 228 13.75 0.27 -12.35
C GLN A 228 13.13 1.50 -13.07
N THR A 229 13.05 2.65 -12.40
CA THR A 229 12.64 3.92 -13.03
C THR A 229 13.72 4.50 -13.94
N ILE A 230 15.00 4.11 -13.79
CA ILE A 230 16.13 4.61 -14.60
C ILE A 230 15.90 4.37 -16.11
N PRO A 231 15.70 3.13 -16.61
CA PRO A 231 15.44 2.92 -18.03
C PRO A 231 14.13 3.56 -18.52
N ILE A 232 13.12 3.71 -17.66
CA ILE A 232 11.86 4.38 -18.01
C ILE A 232 12.11 5.85 -18.33
N LEU A 233 12.91 6.54 -17.50
CA LEU A 233 13.33 7.92 -17.74
C LEU A 233 14.07 8.07 -19.09
N HIS A 234 14.93 7.13 -19.46
CA HIS A 234 15.59 7.13 -20.78
C HIS A 234 14.60 6.98 -21.95
N HIS A 235 13.62 6.09 -21.85
CA HIS A 235 12.63 5.94 -22.92
C HIS A 235 11.60 7.08 -22.97
N ILE A 236 11.39 7.83 -21.88
CA ILE A 236 10.63 9.09 -21.90
C ILE A 236 11.39 10.16 -22.70
N ILE A 237 12.71 10.29 -22.47
CA ILE A 237 13.58 11.17 -23.27
C ILE A 237 13.51 10.77 -24.75
N GLU A 238 13.64 9.49 -25.07
CA GLU A 238 13.61 9.02 -26.46
C GLU A 238 12.23 9.22 -27.12
N ALA A 239 11.14 9.05 -26.38
CA ALA A 239 9.79 9.34 -26.88
C ALA A 239 9.63 10.84 -27.22
N GLN A 240 10.07 11.75 -26.36
CA GLN A 240 10.04 13.19 -26.66
C GLN A 240 10.97 13.56 -27.83
N ARG A 241 12.17 12.97 -27.91
CA ARG A 241 13.10 13.16 -29.03
C ARG A 241 12.47 12.72 -30.35
N SER A 242 11.82 11.56 -30.35
CA SER A 242 11.10 11.01 -31.50
C SER A 242 9.93 11.92 -31.92
N VAL A 243 9.16 12.49 -30.97
CA VAL A 243 8.11 13.48 -31.25
C VAL A 243 8.67 14.74 -31.90
N LEU A 244 9.77 15.30 -31.37
CA LEU A 244 10.41 16.49 -31.93
C LEU A 244 11.00 16.24 -33.34
N ALA A 245 11.52 15.04 -33.58
CA ALA A 245 12.00 14.58 -34.88
C ALA A 245 10.88 14.15 -35.85
N ARG A 246 9.63 14.03 -35.37
CA ARG A 246 8.48 13.43 -36.08
C ARG A 246 8.72 11.99 -36.55
N ASP A 247 9.49 11.22 -35.79
CA ASP A 247 9.80 9.81 -36.06
C ASP A 247 8.82 8.88 -35.34
N ASN A 248 7.78 8.46 -36.06
CA ASN A 248 6.82 7.47 -35.56
C ASN A 248 7.46 6.10 -35.31
N SER A 249 8.56 5.74 -35.98
CA SER A 249 9.16 4.42 -35.81
C SER A 249 9.89 4.33 -34.47
N SER A 250 10.79 5.28 -34.21
CA SER A 250 11.51 5.37 -32.92
C SER A 250 10.56 5.61 -31.75
N LEU A 251 9.49 6.38 -31.94
CA LEU A 251 8.45 6.57 -30.92
C LEU A 251 7.74 5.26 -30.57
N LYS A 252 7.42 4.41 -31.55
CA LYS A 252 6.81 3.10 -31.30
C LYS A 252 7.75 2.19 -30.51
N ASP A 253 9.05 2.22 -30.78
CA ASP A 253 10.04 1.41 -30.03
C ASP A 253 10.25 1.91 -28.59
N ALA A 254 10.23 3.22 -28.37
CA ALA A 254 10.22 3.81 -27.03
C ALA A 254 8.96 3.37 -26.23
N ILE A 255 7.77 3.46 -26.83
CA ILE A 255 6.50 3.07 -26.19
C ILE A 255 6.44 1.56 -25.89
N ARG A 256 6.89 0.71 -26.82
CA ARG A 256 7.01 -0.74 -26.61
C ARG A 256 7.92 -1.05 -25.41
N SER A 257 9.04 -0.34 -25.30
CA SER A 257 9.99 -0.49 -24.18
C SER A 257 9.38 -0.03 -22.85
N LEU A 258 8.70 1.12 -22.83
CA LEU A 258 7.97 1.61 -21.66
C LEU A 258 6.88 0.64 -21.18
N HIS A 259 6.16 -0.01 -22.10
CA HIS A 259 5.17 -1.04 -21.76
C HIS A 259 5.80 -2.26 -21.07
N LEU A 260 6.95 -2.73 -21.55
CA LEU A 260 7.66 -3.86 -20.94
C LEU A 260 8.20 -3.50 -19.55
N LEU A 261 8.73 -2.30 -19.38
CA LEU A 261 9.24 -1.80 -18.09
C LEU A 261 8.12 -1.56 -17.06
N SER A 262 6.96 -1.05 -17.51
CA SER A 262 5.76 -0.93 -16.67
C SER A 262 5.32 -2.31 -16.15
N LYS A 263 5.27 -3.32 -17.02
CA LYS A 263 5.01 -4.72 -16.61
C LYS A 263 6.08 -5.28 -15.67
N GLN A 264 7.34 -4.87 -15.79
CA GLN A 264 8.40 -5.26 -14.86
C GLN A 264 8.19 -4.63 -13.47
N LEU A 265 7.86 -3.33 -13.38
CA LEU A 265 7.51 -2.68 -12.12
C LEU A 265 6.33 -3.37 -11.42
N THR A 266 5.30 -3.78 -12.15
CA THR A 266 4.18 -4.56 -11.57
C THR A 266 4.63 -5.88 -10.97
N LYS A 267 5.58 -6.59 -11.60
CA LYS A 267 6.19 -7.81 -11.04
C LYS A 267 7.04 -7.52 -9.80
N THR A 268 7.77 -6.41 -9.78
CA THR A 268 8.57 -5.97 -8.63
C THR A 268 7.70 -5.62 -7.44
N LEU A 269 6.63 -4.84 -7.64
CA LEU A 269 5.59 -4.62 -6.64
C LEU A 269 4.93 -5.94 -6.20
N GLY A 270 4.90 -6.93 -7.09
CA GLY A 270 4.56 -8.34 -6.83
C GLY A 270 5.31 -8.97 -5.65
N LYS A 271 6.57 -8.58 -5.37
CA LYS A 271 7.40 -9.11 -4.28
C LYS A 271 6.84 -8.84 -2.86
N LEU A 272 6.03 -7.79 -2.66
CA LEU A 272 5.38 -7.47 -1.37
C LEU A 272 4.26 -8.48 -1.06
N HIS A 273 4.57 -9.62 -0.46
CA HIS A 273 3.66 -10.78 -0.49
C HIS A 273 3.27 -11.28 0.91
N ALA A 274 1.97 -11.48 1.13
CA ALA A 274 1.44 -11.90 2.44
C ALA A 274 1.36 -13.43 2.62
N ASN A 275 1.60 -14.22 1.56
CA ASN A 275 1.77 -15.67 1.68
C ASN A 275 3.09 -16.05 2.38
N ARG A 276 3.01 -16.85 3.45
CA ARG A 276 4.14 -17.38 4.23
C ARG A 276 5.14 -18.23 3.43
N ALA A 277 4.70 -18.89 2.36
CA ALA A 277 5.54 -19.72 1.50
C ALA A 277 6.49 -18.92 0.56
N HIS A 278 6.38 -17.59 0.52
CA HIS A 278 7.26 -16.76 -0.32
C HIS A 278 8.48 -16.27 0.49
N ASN A 279 9.68 -16.30 -0.10
CA ASN A 279 10.90 -15.84 0.59
C ASN A 279 10.78 -14.39 1.09
N SER A 280 10.13 -13.52 0.30
CA SER A 280 9.80 -12.13 0.65
C SER A 280 8.50 -11.97 1.46
N HIS A 281 8.01 -13.02 2.14
CA HIS A 281 6.82 -12.93 2.98
C HIS A 281 6.93 -11.78 3.99
N ILE A 282 5.92 -10.91 3.99
CA ILE A 282 5.65 -9.88 4.97
C ILE A 282 4.47 -10.36 5.82
N ASN A 283 4.63 -10.49 7.14
CA ASN A 283 3.51 -10.72 8.03
C ASN A 283 2.68 -9.43 8.13
N PRO A 284 1.40 -9.41 7.68
CA PRO A 284 0.62 -8.16 7.66
C PRO A 284 0.35 -7.58 9.05
N ILE A 285 0.32 -8.42 10.10
CA ILE A 285 0.12 -7.98 11.49
C ILE A 285 1.36 -7.22 11.98
N LEU A 286 2.54 -7.85 11.86
CA LEU A 286 3.81 -7.23 12.24
C LEU A 286 4.04 -5.96 11.42
N TRP A 287 3.87 -6.00 10.09
CA TRP A 287 4.02 -4.84 9.21
C TRP A 287 3.10 -3.68 9.59
N THR A 288 1.85 -3.96 9.98
CA THR A 288 0.91 -2.91 10.40
C THR A 288 1.42 -2.17 11.63
N LEU A 289 1.76 -2.93 12.67
CA LEU A 289 2.08 -2.37 13.99
C LEU A 289 3.47 -1.75 14.04
N THR A 290 4.36 -2.15 13.13
CA THR A 290 5.69 -1.58 12.89
C THR A 290 5.66 -0.55 11.75
N MET A 291 6.02 -0.97 10.53
CA MET A 291 6.28 -0.13 9.37
C MET A 291 5.11 0.74 8.91
N ALA A 292 3.90 0.21 8.92
CA ALA A 292 2.75 0.92 8.36
C ALA A 292 2.32 2.10 9.23
N ASN A 293 2.57 2.00 10.54
CA ASN A 293 2.32 3.07 11.51
C ASN A 293 3.41 4.14 11.50
N LEU A 294 4.68 3.78 11.24
CA LEU A 294 5.77 4.76 11.12
C LEU A 294 5.41 5.88 10.15
N GLY A 295 4.89 5.57 8.95
CA GLY A 295 4.59 6.59 7.94
C GLY A 295 3.48 7.59 8.28
N ILE A 296 2.71 7.40 9.36
CA ILE A 296 1.53 8.22 9.70
C ILE A 296 1.97 9.55 10.36
N PRO A 297 1.70 10.72 9.74
CA PRO A 297 2.13 12.02 10.27
C PRO A 297 1.31 12.38 11.52
N TRP A 298 1.87 13.21 12.40
CA TRP A 298 1.22 13.69 13.64
C TRP A 298 0.86 15.18 13.63
N VAL A 299 1.47 15.95 12.72
CA VAL A 299 1.23 17.38 12.51
C VAL A 299 0.13 17.60 11.47
N THR A 300 -0.71 18.60 11.71
CA THR A 300 -1.78 19.03 10.80
C THR A 300 -1.21 19.63 9.51
N GLY A 301 -1.82 19.34 8.36
CA GLY A 301 -1.37 19.85 7.05
C GLY A 301 -0.16 19.15 6.43
N VAL A 302 0.63 18.39 7.19
CA VAL A 302 1.79 17.65 6.70
C VAL A 302 1.37 16.34 6.01
N VAL A 303 2.02 15.99 4.89
CA VAL A 303 1.84 14.71 4.20
C VAL A 303 2.74 13.66 4.86
N GLY A 304 2.24 12.43 5.01
CA GLY A 304 3.03 11.33 5.56
C GLY A 304 4.02 10.72 4.56
N ALA A 305 4.71 9.65 4.98
CA ALA A 305 5.61 8.88 4.12
C ALA A 305 4.81 7.98 3.14
N ALA A 306 4.03 8.61 2.26
CA ALA A 306 3.08 7.98 1.37
C ALA A 306 3.71 7.51 0.06
N GLY A 307 3.14 6.48 -0.57
CA GLY A 307 3.57 6.01 -1.90
C GLY A 307 3.41 7.07 -3.00
N THR A 308 2.56 8.08 -2.78
CA THR A 308 2.43 9.29 -3.62
C THR A 308 3.71 10.10 -3.70
N ALA A 309 4.64 9.99 -2.74
CA ALA A 309 5.94 10.66 -2.75
C ALA A 309 7.03 9.94 -3.58
N HIS A 310 6.69 8.88 -4.31
CA HIS A 310 7.63 8.20 -5.20
C HIS A 310 7.66 8.89 -6.59
N PRO A 311 8.79 9.49 -7.02
CA PRO A 311 8.85 10.36 -8.20
C PRO A 311 8.34 9.75 -9.52
N PHE A 312 8.48 8.43 -9.69
CA PHE A 312 7.93 7.66 -10.81
C PHE A 312 6.46 8.00 -11.11
N PHE A 313 5.59 8.08 -10.10
CA PHE A 313 4.16 8.30 -10.35
C PHE A 313 3.89 9.67 -10.95
N HIS A 314 4.61 10.72 -10.53
CA HIS A 314 4.45 12.04 -11.13
C HIS A 314 5.09 12.14 -12.51
N MET A 315 6.26 11.52 -12.71
CA MET A 315 6.91 11.45 -14.02
C MET A 315 5.99 10.78 -15.05
N MET A 316 5.37 9.66 -14.68
CA MET A 316 4.40 8.97 -15.51
C MET A 316 3.12 9.77 -15.71
N ASP A 317 2.61 10.43 -14.67
CA ASP A 317 1.41 11.26 -14.74
C ASP A 317 1.57 12.45 -15.69
N GLU A 318 2.72 13.14 -15.69
CA GLU A 318 3.00 14.19 -16.67
C GLU A 318 3.21 13.61 -18.07
N PHE A 319 3.95 12.50 -18.20
CA PHE A 319 4.19 11.86 -19.49
C PHE A 319 2.91 11.41 -20.21
N ILE A 320 1.89 10.95 -19.48
CA ILE A 320 0.59 10.59 -20.05
C ILE A 320 -0.41 11.75 -20.13
N GLY A 321 -0.07 12.94 -19.62
CA GLY A 321 -0.95 14.11 -19.60
C GLY A 321 -2.11 14.05 -18.59
N ARG A 322 -1.88 13.56 -17.36
CA ARG A 322 -2.91 13.55 -16.30
C ARG A 322 -3.33 14.97 -15.91
N SER A 323 -4.53 15.37 -16.31
CA SER A 323 -5.09 16.70 -16.06
C SER A 323 -6.02 16.83 -14.84
N LYS A 324 -6.32 15.73 -14.12
CA LYS A 324 -7.30 15.70 -13.02
C LYS A 324 -6.68 15.23 -11.70
N TYR A 325 -6.88 16.04 -10.65
CA TYR A 325 -6.39 15.84 -9.28
C TYR A 325 -7.48 16.21 -8.23
N LYS A 326 -8.72 15.78 -8.47
CA LYS A 326 -9.92 16.05 -7.64
C LYS A 326 -10.10 15.07 -6.47
N THR A 327 -9.48 13.90 -6.51
CA THR A 327 -9.50 12.93 -5.40
C THR A 327 -8.66 13.39 -4.20
N SER A 328 -8.80 12.72 -3.05
CA SER A 328 -7.92 12.95 -1.88
C SER A 328 -6.44 12.72 -2.26
N ILE A 329 -6.15 11.58 -2.87
CA ILE A 329 -4.84 11.16 -3.38
C ILE A 329 -4.36 12.10 -4.50
N GLY A 330 -5.27 12.60 -5.35
CA GLY A 330 -4.98 13.61 -6.36
C GLY A 330 -4.44 14.90 -5.75
N ARG A 331 -5.14 15.49 -4.77
CA ARG A 331 -4.68 16.70 -4.07
C ARG A 331 -3.38 16.46 -3.31
N GLU A 332 -3.25 15.34 -2.62
CA GLU A 332 -2.01 15.01 -1.91
C GLU A 332 -0.81 14.93 -2.86
N ALA A 333 -0.98 14.34 -4.05
CA ALA A 333 0.06 14.31 -5.07
C ALA A 333 0.47 15.72 -5.58
N GLN A 334 -0.40 16.72 -5.47
CA GLN A 334 -0.04 18.12 -5.75
C GLN A 334 0.77 18.73 -4.59
N THR A 335 0.31 18.58 -3.34
CA THR A 335 1.06 19.04 -2.14
C THR A 335 2.45 18.40 -2.06
N VAL A 336 2.58 17.11 -2.39
CA VAL A 336 3.87 16.43 -2.44
C VAL A 336 4.81 17.04 -3.49
N ARG A 337 4.30 17.42 -4.67
CA ARG A 337 5.11 18.10 -5.70
C ARG A 337 5.64 19.45 -5.24
N GLU A 338 4.85 20.21 -4.48
CA GLU A 338 5.27 21.48 -3.90
C GLU A 338 6.48 21.29 -2.97
N THR A 339 6.51 20.18 -2.22
CA THR A 339 7.64 19.80 -1.35
C THR A 339 8.85 19.21 -2.08
N TYR A 340 8.80 18.99 -3.40
CA TYR A 340 9.93 18.34 -4.08
C TYR A 340 11.17 19.23 -4.25
N PRO A 341 12.37 18.61 -4.25
CA PRO A 341 13.60 19.30 -4.60
C PRO A 341 13.50 19.98 -5.97
N ILE A 342 14.20 21.11 -6.13
CA ILE A 342 14.11 21.96 -7.32
C ILE A 342 14.37 21.19 -8.62
N HIS A 343 15.39 20.32 -8.67
CA HIS A 343 15.69 19.53 -9.87
C HIS A 343 14.52 18.61 -10.28
N ARG A 344 13.78 18.05 -9.31
CA ARG A 344 12.62 17.18 -9.59
C ARG A 344 11.43 17.99 -10.08
N ARG A 345 11.19 19.19 -9.53
CA ARG A 345 10.12 20.09 -10.00
C ARG A 345 10.37 20.56 -11.44
N GLN A 346 11.57 21.08 -11.71
CA GLN A 346 12.00 21.49 -13.05
C GLN A 346 11.92 20.34 -14.07
N PHE A 347 12.26 19.12 -13.68
CA PHE A 347 12.16 17.95 -14.56
C PHE A 347 10.71 17.59 -14.92
N LEU A 348 9.78 17.67 -13.96
CA LEU A 348 8.35 17.44 -14.22
C LEU A 348 7.78 18.54 -15.14
N GLU A 349 8.12 19.80 -14.89
CA GLU A 349 7.75 20.93 -15.77
C GLU A 349 8.25 20.70 -17.20
N ALA A 350 9.51 20.30 -17.37
CA ALA A 350 10.12 20.04 -18.68
C ALA A 350 9.62 18.78 -19.40
N ILE A 351 8.92 17.86 -18.71
CA ILE A 351 8.18 16.78 -19.38
C ILE A 351 6.95 17.35 -20.10
N MET A 352 6.30 18.37 -19.54
CA MET A 352 5.08 18.94 -20.11
C MET A 352 5.32 19.73 -21.41
N GLU A 353 6.55 20.20 -21.64
CA GLU A 353 6.93 20.99 -22.84
C GLU A 353 6.81 20.21 -24.17
N VAL A 354 6.84 18.87 -24.13
CA VAL A 354 6.71 18.02 -25.33
C VAL A 354 5.67 16.93 -25.08
N SER A 355 4.43 17.21 -25.50
CA SER A 355 3.27 16.35 -25.30
C SER A 355 3.24 15.16 -26.28
N VAL A 356 3.73 14.01 -25.81
CA VAL A 356 3.56 12.71 -26.49
C VAL A 356 2.08 12.33 -26.70
N PRO A 357 1.16 12.45 -25.72
CA PRO A 357 -0.25 12.10 -25.94
C PRO A 357 -0.92 12.94 -27.04
N GLU A 358 -0.62 14.25 -27.13
CA GLU A 358 -1.16 15.09 -28.22
C GLU A 358 -0.61 14.70 -29.58
N TYR A 359 0.70 14.42 -29.67
CA TYR A 359 1.32 13.94 -30.91
C TYR A 359 0.70 12.60 -31.38
N VAL A 360 0.49 11.66 -30.44
CA VAL A 360 -0.16 10.38 -30.75
C VAL A 360 -1.61 10.57 -31.16
N ALA A 361 -2.38 11.42 -30.47
CA ALA A 361 -3.78 11.70 -30.79
C ALA A 361 -3.96 12.39 -32.15
N ALA A 362 -2.97 13.18 -32.59
CA ALA A 362 -2.93 13.79 -33.92
C ALA A 362 -2.35 12.88 -35.01
N SER A 363 -1.85 11.69 -34.67
CA SER A 363 -1.18 10.79 -35.62
C SER A 363 -2.16 9.99 -36.47
N ALA A 364 -1.87 9.88 -37.76
CA ALA A 364 -2.56 8.98 -38.68
C ALA A 364 -2.01 7.54 -38.67
N ASP A 365 -1.05 7.21 -37.79
CA ASP A 365 -0.49 5.85 -37.63
C ASP A 365 -1.31 5.07 -36.59
N PRO A 366 -2.17 4.11 -37.00
CA PRO A 366 -3.00 3.34 -36.08
C PRO A 366 -2.19 2.36 -35.21
N GLU A 367 -1.00 1.96 -35.65
CA GLU A 367 -0.11 1.08 -34.87
C GLU A 367 0.45 1.86 -33.67
N LEU A 368 0.83 3.13 -33.87
CA LEU A 368 1.29 4.03 -32.81
C LEU A 368 0.19 4.28 -31.77
N VAL A 369 -1.03 4.60 -32.21
CA VAL A 369 -2.19 4.81 -31.32
C VAL A 369 -2.51 3.55 -30.51
N ASN A 370 -2.43 2.37 -31.13
CA ASN A 370 -2.63 1.10 -30.44
C ASN A 370 -1.55 0.82 -29.40
N PHE A 371 -0.26 0.99 -29.72
CA PHE A 371 0.81 0.80 -28.72
C PHE A 371 0.71 1.79 -27.56
N TRP A 372 0.38 3.05 -27.83
CA TRP A 372 0.14 4.03 -26.78
C TRP A 372 -0.97 3.56 -25.83
N THR A 373 -2.09 3.10 -26.37
CA THR A 373 -3.23 2.57 -25.60
C THR A 373 -2.83 1.35 -24.76
N ILE A 374 -2.07 0.41 -25.32
CA ILE A 374 -1.57 -0.78 -24.61
C ILE A 374 -0.57 -0.40 -23.51
N PHE A 375 0.27 0.61 -23.75
CA PHE A 375 1.20 1.16 -22.76
C PHE A 375 0.46 1.83 -21.61
N THR A 376 -0.44 2.79 -21.88
CA THR A 376 -1.16 3.53 -20.84
C THR A 376 -2.04 2.60 -20.00
N TYR A 377 -2.73 1.63 -20.63
CA TYR A 377 -3.49 0.60 -19.92
C TYR A 377 -2.60 -0.27 -19.01
N SER A 378 -1.34 -0.54 -19.39
CA SER A 378 -0.41 -1.27 -18.50
C SER A 378 0.00 -0.49 -17.25
N TYR A 379 -0.10 0.84 -17.27
CA TYR A 379 0.14 1.69 -16.11
C TYR A 379 -1.15 1.87 -15.28
N HIS A 380 -2.22 2.43 -15.87
CA HIS A 380 -3.42 2.85 -15.14
C HIS A 380 -4.68 2.00 -15.38
N GLY A 381 -4.63 0.98 -16.23
CA GLY A 381 -5.75 0.04 -16.42
C GLY A 381 -6.02 -0.81 -15.18
N ASN A 382 -7.18 -1.47 -15.12
CA ASN A 382 -7.54 -2.29 -13.96
C ASN A 382 -6.56 -3.46 -13.75
N ASP A 383 -6.02 -4.06 -14.81
CA ASP A 383 -4.94 -5.06 -14.76
C ASP A 383 -3.53 -4.47 -14.93
N GLY A 384 -3.42 -3.13 -14.98
CA GLY A 384 -2.17 -2.39 -14.96
C GLY A 384 -1.58 -2.22 -13.55
N LEU A 385 -0.43 -1.53 -13.48
CA LEU A 385 0.31 -1.28 -12.24
C LEU A 385 -0.56 -0.68 -11.12
N LEU A 386 -1.36 0.35 -11.42
CA LEU A 386 -2.20 1.03 -10.41
C LEU A 386 -3.36 0.16 -9.92
N GLY A 387 -4.00 -0.62 -10.79
CA GLY A 387 -5.05 -1.56 -10.40
C GLY A 387 -4.52 -2.74 -9.59
N PHE A 388 -3.34 -3.27 -9.97
CA PHE A 388 -2.62 -4.27 -9.16
C PHE A 388 -2.23 -3.73 -7.79
N HIS A 389 -1.70 -2.49 -7.73
CA HIS A 389 -1.39 -1.81 -6.48
C HIS A 389 -2.64 -1.68 -5.60
N ARG A 390 -3.78 -1.24 -6.14
CA ARG A 390 -5.05 -1.11 -5.41
C ARG A 390 -5.45 -2.43 -4.75
N ARG A 391 -5.54 -3.53 -5.53
CA ARG A 391 -5.90 -4.86 -5.00
C ARG A 391 -4.93 -5.36 -3.94
N LYS A 392 -3.63 -5.09 -4.08
CA LYS A 392 -2.63 -5.48 -3.09
C LYS A 392 -2.73 -4.64 -1.81
N ALA A 393 -2.94 -3.33 -1.92
CA ALA A 393 -3.15 -2.44 -0.78
C ALA A 393 -4.40 -2.85 0.03
N PHE A 394 -5.50 -3.24 -0.64
CA PHE A 394 -6.71 -3.74 0.01
C PHE A 394 -6.41 -4.86 1.01
N GLY A 395 -5.67 -5.90 0.59
CA GLY A 395 -5.39 -7.06 1.44
C GLY A 395 -4.60 -6.70 2.70
N PHE A 396 -3.60 -5.83 2.59
CA PHE A 396 -2.84 -5.34 3.76
C PHE A 396 -3.67 -4.42 4.66
N LEU A 397 -4.51 -3.54 4.08
CA LEU A 397 -5.35 -2.62 4.83
C LEU A 397 -6.49 -3.35 5.56
N ALA A 398 -7.12 -4.36 4.95
CA ALA A 398 -8.15 -5.17 5.58
C ALA A 398 -7.65 -5.85 6.87
N VAL A 399 -6.41 -6.37 6.86
CA VAL A 399 -5.75 -6.82 8.11
C VAL A 399 -5.47 -5.64 9.03
N SER A 400 -4.85 -4.57 8.51
CA SER A 400 -4.39 -3.42 9.31
C SER A 400 -5.49 -2.82 10.19
N PHE A 401 -6.64 -2.52 9.60
CA PHE A 401 -7.76 -1.87 10.29
C PHE A 401 -8.40 -2.83 11.31
N LYS A 402 -8.60 -4.11 10.97
CA LYS A 402 -9.14 -5.11 11.90
C LYS A 402 -8.25 -5.34 13.13
N ILE A 403 -6.94 -5.08 13.06
CA ILE A 403 -6.04 -5.15 14.23
C ILE A 403 -5.77 -3.79 14.92
N GLY A 404 -6.54 -2.74 14.63
CA GLY A 404 -6.53 -1.49 15.39
C GLY A 404 -5.81 -0.30 14.75
N ARG A 405 -5.41 -0.38 13.47
CA ARG A 405 -4.94 0.81 12.75
C ARG A 405 -6.12 1.68 12.35
N GLY A 406 -6.37 2.79 13.03
CA GLY A 406 -7.53 3.66 12.77
C GLY A 406 -7.47 4.58 11.53
N THR A 407 -6.36 4.62 10.77
CA THR A 407 -6.24 5.49 9.58
C THR A 407 -5.09 5.06 8.65
N THR A 408 -5.18 5.39 7.35
CA THR A 408 -4.04 5.29 6.42
C THR A 408 -3.07 6.47 6.60
N ILE A 409 -1.87 6.36 6.02
CA ILE A 409 -0.88 7.46 5.99
C ILE A 409 -1.51 8.77 5.48
N ASN A 410 -2.39 8.66 4.48
CA ASN A 410 -3.05 9.74 3.78
C ASN A 410 -4.30 10.27 4.52
N GLY A 411 -4.64 9.73 5.70
CA GLY A 411 -5.83 10.13 6.46
C GLY A 411 -7.14 9.53 5.95
N LEU A 412 -7.10 8.40 5.23
CA LEU A 412 -8.30 7.68 4.80
C LEU A 412 -8.74 6.65 5.86
N GLY A 413 -10.04 6.36 5.91
CA GLY A 413 -10.61 5.37 6.82
C GLY A 413 -11.35 5.94 8.03
N HIS A 414 -11.56 7.26 8.10
CA HIS A 414 -12.27 7.92 9.21
C HIS A 414 -13.80 7.90 9.08
N LYS A 415 -14.37 7.44 7.96
CA LYS A 415 -15.83 7.44 7.75
C LYS A 415 -16.52 6.27 8.49
N GLN A 416 -17.18 6.58 9.61
CA GLN A 416 -17.92 5.65 10.47
C GLN A 416 -18.97 4.73 9.79
N LYS A 417 -19.32 4.94 8.52
CA LYS A 417 -20.41 4.23 7.81
C LYS A 417 -19.98 3.07 6.90
N THR A 418 -18.68 2.84 6.68
CA THR A 418 -18.19 1.71 5.88
C THR A 418 -16.89 1.17 6.46
N GLU A 419 -16.57 -0.11 6.21
CA GLU A 419 -15.25 -0.66 6.54
C GLU A 419 -14.12 0.24 5.99
N PRO A 420 -13.21 0.76 6.83
CA PRO A 420 -12.25 1.81 6.44
C PRO A 420 -11.36 1.52 5.23
N TRP A 421 -11.01 0.25 4.98
CA TRP A 421 -10.21 -0.14 3.83
C TRP A 421 -11.01 -0.15 2.52
N GLN A 422 -12.33 -0.33 2.57
CA GLN A 422 -13.19 -0.14 1.41
C GLN A 422 -13.26 1.35 1.01
N GLU A 423 -13.17 2.28 1.96
CA GLU A 423 -12.99 3.70 1.63
C GLU A 423 -11.66 3.93 0.91
N ALA A 424 -10.56 3.38 1.43
CA ALA A 424 -9.24 3.50 0.81
C ALA A 424 -9.19 2.89 -0.61
N ASP A 425 -9.86 1.75 -0.83
CA ASP A 425 -10.00 1.12 -2.14
C ASP A 425 -10.73 2.01 -3.15
N ARG A 426 -11.88 2.57 -2.76
CA ARG A 426 -12.66 3.50 -3.60
C ARG A 426 -11.87 4.76 -3.94
N GLU A 427 -11.11 5.33 -3.00
CA GLU A 427 -10.25 6.49 -3.29
C GLU A 427 -9.08 6.14 -4.22
N LEU A 428 -8.46 4.96 -4.06
CA LEU A 428 -7.43 4.45 -4.98
C LEU A 428 -7.98 4.24 -6.39
N GLU A 429 -9.20 3.69 -6.50
CA GLU A 429 -9.89 3.48 -7.77
C GLU A 429 -10.28 4.80 -8.44
N ASN A 430 -10.90 5.72 -7.69
CA ASN A 430 -11.21 7.06 -8.18
C ASN A 430 -9.94 7.77 -8.69
N ALA A 431 -8.83 7.68 -7.94
CA ALA A 431 -7.57 8.30 -8.31
C ALA A 431 -6.95 7.64 -9.57
N ARG A 432 -7.18 6.34 -9.79
CA ARG A 432 -6.83 5.64 -11.04
C ARG A 432 -7.65 6.18 -12.21
N LEU A 433 -8.97 6.26 -12.07
CA LEU A 433 -9.92 6.71 -13.10
C LEU A 433 -9.73 8.18 -13.53
N GLU A 434 -9.11 9.03 -12.70
CA GLU A 434 -8.72 10.40 -13.08
C GLU A 434 -7.81 10.48 -14.31
N ARG A 435 -7.12 9.39 -14.67
CA ARG A 435 -6.25 9.27 -15.86
C ARG A 435 -7.01 8.90 -17.14
N HIS A 436 -8.28 9.28 -17.23
CA HIS A 436 -9.19 9.03 -18.37
C HIS A 436 -9.29 7.54 -18.74
N CYS A 437 -9.33 6.66 -17.75
CA CYS A 437 -9.47 5.24 -17.99
C CYS A 437 -10.91 4.90 -18.38
N HIS A 438 -11.08 4.18 -19.50
CA HIS A 438 -12.32 3.49 -19.84
C HIS A 438 -12.10 2.00 -19.65
N ASP A 439 -12.55 1.48 -18.50
CA ASP A 439 -12.78 0.04 -18.34
C ASP A 439 -14.26 -0.22 -18.67
N PRO A 440 -14.60 -1.29 -19.42
CA PRO A 440 -15.99 -1.66 -19.66
C PRO A 440 -16.65 -2.14 -18.36
N ASP A 441 -17.95 -1.84 -18.21
CA ASP A 441 -18.73 -2.12 -17.00
C ASP A 441 -18.68 -3.59 -16.56
N GLU A 442 -18.75 -3.80 -15.24
CA GLU A 442 -18.71 -5.12 -14.62
C GLU A 442 -19.90 -5.99 -15.07
N TYR A 443 -19.59 -7.14 -15.67
CA TYR A 443 -20.56 -8.20 -15.91
C TYR A 443 -20.90 -8.91 -14.59
N ASP A 444 -22.17 -8.86 -14.17
CA ASP A 444 -22.72 -9.61 -13.03
C ASP A 444 -23.29 -10.97 -13.50
N PRO A 445 -22.61 -12.11 -13.24
CA PRO A 445 -23.07 -13.42 -13.65
C PRO A 445 -23.88 -14.05 -12.51
N LYS A 446 -25.18 -14.28 -12.80
CA LYS A 446 -26.06 -15.09 -11.97
C LYS A 446 -25.41 -16.44 -11.66
N THR A 447 -25.26 -16.77 -10.38
CA THR A 447 -24.79 -18.07 -9.91
C THR A 447 -25.87 -19.13 -10.13
N GLU A 448 -25.51 -20.26 -10.75
CA GLU A 448 -26.40 -21.43 -10.71
C GLU A 448 -26.36 -22.08 -9.30
N PRO A 449 -27.51 -22.60 -8.82
CA PRO A 449 -27.61 -23.19 -7.48
C PRO A 449 -26.97 -24.58 -7.43
N THR A 450 -26.05 -24.77 -6.49
CA THR A 450 -25.58 -26.09 -6.07
C THR A 450 -26.65 -26.79 -5.22
N SER A 451 -26.72 -28.13 -5.25
CA SER A 451 -27.71 -28.89 -4.47
C SER A 451 -27.45 -28.88 -2.96
N ASN A 452 -26.22 -28.61 -2.51
CA ASN A 452 -25.89 -28.56 -1.09
C ASN A 452 -26.28 -27.20 -0.48
N LYS A 453 -27.07 -27.25 0.59
CA LYS A 453 -27.59 -26.09 1.31
C LYS A 453 -26.93 -25.97 2.65
N ILE A 454 -26.49 -24.75 3.00
CA ILE A 454 -25.73 -24.45 4.20
C ILE A 454 -26.40 -23.30 4.93
N PHE A 455 -26.61 -23.43 6.22
CA PHE A 455 -27.21 -22.40 7.07
C PHE A 455 -26.16 -21.40 7.58
N ILE A 456 -26.59 -20.21 8.03
CA ILE A 456 -25.64 -19.16 8.45
C ILE A 456 -25.01 -19.49 9.81
N SER A 457 -25.72 -20.23 10.68
CA SER A 457 -25.15 -20.89 11.86
C SER A 457 -23.91 -21.72 11.54
N GLN A 458 -24.00 -22.54 10.49
CA GLN A 458 -22.91 -23.39 10.02
C GLN A 458 -21.76 -22.52 9.50
N LEU A 459 -22.04 -21.49 8.68
CA LEU A 459 -21.01 -20.57 8.23
C LEU A 459 -20.21 -19.97 9.40
N ILE A 460 -20.91 -19.36 10.37
CA ILE A 460 -20.33 -18.67 11.53
C ILE A 460 -19.49 -19.63 12.40
N LYS A 461 -19.91 -20.90 12.49
CA LYS A 461 -19.18 -21.95 13.22
C LYS A 461 -17.83 -22.31 12.58
N HIS A 462 -17.68 -22.15 11.26
CA HIS A 462 -16.48 -22.54 10.52
C HIS A 462 -15.51 -21.34 10.37
N ASN A 463 -14.85 -20.98 11.47
CA ASN A 463 -13.88 -19.87 11.53
C ASN A 463 -12.52 -20.21 12.17
N SER A 464 -12.09 -21.47 12.17
CA SER A 464 -10.88 -21.96 12.87
C SER A 464 -10.21 -23.13 12.13
N GLU A 465 -8.99 -23.50 12.51
CA GLU A 465 -8.30 -24.68 11.93
C GLU A 465 -9.09 -25.97 12.23
N GLU A 466 -9.67 -26.07 13.42
CA GLU A 466 -10.42 -27.22 13.92
C GLU A 466 -11.75 -27.41 13.18
N THR A 467 -12.37 -26.30 12.75
CA THR A 467 -13.67 -26.31 12.07
C THR A 467 -13.56 -26.15 10.55
N GLY A 468 -12.44 -25.64 10.04
CA GLY A 468 -12.34 -25.03 8.71
C GLY A 468 -12.67 -23.54 8.72
N HIS A 469 -12.27 -22.85 7.64
CA HIS A 469 -12.23 -21.39 7.49
C HIS A 469 -13.21 -20.89 6.40
N TRP A 470 -14.51 -21.09 6.59
CA TRP A 470 -15.51 -20.82 5.55
C TRP A 470 -15.85 -19.34 5.45
N PHE A 471 -16.27 -18.90 4.26
CA PHE A 471 -16.88 -17.59 4.03
C PHE A 471 -18.03 -17.70 3.03
N SER A 472 -18.94 -16.72 3.01
CA SER A 472 -19.93 -16.60 1.94
C SER A 472 -19.65 -15.42 1.01
N ALA A 473 -20.10 -15.55 -0.24
CA ALA A 473 -20.15 -14.46 -1.19
C ALA A 473 -21.23 -14.71 -2.24
N MET A 474 -22.02 -13.68 -2.59
CA MET A 474 -23.15 -13.78 -3.53
C MET A 474 -24.12 -14.94 -3.23
N GLY A 475 -24.33 -15.25 -1.94
CA GLY A 475 -25.18 -16.37 -1.48
C GLY A 475 -24.55 -17.76 -1.65
N SER A 476 -23.33 -17.88 -2.16
CA SER A 476 -22.55 -19.13 -2.21
C SER A 476 -21.64 -19.26 -0.99
N VAL A 477 -21.34 -20.48 -0.56
CA VAL A 477 -20.43 -20.76 0.58
C VAL A 477 -19.19 -21.49 0.08
N TYR A 478 -18.03 -21.09 0.57
CA TYR A 478 -16.72 -21.57 0.11
C TYR A 478 -15.85 -22.05 1.28
N ASP A 479 -15.08 -23.13 1.06
CA ASP A 479 -14.05 -23.62 1.98
C ASP A 479 -12.63 -23.44 1.37
N PRO A 480 -11.98 -22.29 1.63
CA PRO A 480 -10.63 -22.00 1.19
C PRO A 480 -9.53 -22.68 2.04
N SER A 481 -9.84 -23.51 3.05
CA SER A 481 -8.85 -23.92 4.07
C SER A 481 -7.57 -24.53 3.46
N LYS A 482 -7.73 -25.40 2.45
CA LYS A 482 -6.61 -26.04 1.71
C LYS A 482 -5.83 -25.08 0.78
N PHE A 483 -6.29 -23.84 0.63
CA PHE A 483 -5.71 -22.80 -0.22
C PHE A 483 -5.10 -21.64 0.58
N MET A 484 -5.43 -21.45 1.86
CA MET A 484 -4.99 -20.30 2.67
C MET A 484 -3.47 -20.05 2.60
N GLN A 485 -2.65 -21.07 2.84
CA GLN A 485 -1.18 -21.01 2.75
C GLN A 485 -0.64 -20.82 1.32
N ARG A 486 -1.50 -20.79 0.30
CA ARG A 486 -1.17 -20.56 -1.11
C ARG A 486 -1.79 -19.25 -1.64
N HIS A 487 -2.63 -18.59 -0.86
CA HIS A 487 -3.34 -17.38 -1.26
C HIS A 487 -2.38 -16.18 -1.38
N PRO A 488 -2.41 -15.40 -2.48
CA PRO A 488 -1.52 -14.24 -2.65
C PRO A 488 -1.63 -13.18 -1.54
N GLY A 489 -2.84 -12.95 -1.03
CA GLY A 489 -3.10 -12.07 0.13
C GLY A 489 -2.78 -12.69 1.49
N GLY A 490 -2.20 -13.89 1.52
CA GLY A 490 -1.87 -14.62 2.75
C GLY A 490 -3.05 -15.36 3.38
N ASP A 491 -2.74 -16.16 4.40
CA ASP A 491 -3.71 -16.89 5.23
C ASP A 491 -4.48 -15.97 6.18
N THR A 492 -3.77 -14.96 6.72
CA THR A 492 -4.23 -14.09 7.80
C THR A 492 -5.49 -13.31 7.41
N VAL A 493 -5.57 -12.83 6.17
CA VAL A 493 -6.79 -12.15 5.68
C VAL A 493 -7.98 -13.10 5.59
N ILE A 494 -7.79 -14.35 5.14
CA ILE A 494 -8.86 -15.35 5.08
C ILE A 494 -9.31 -15.74 6.49
N ALA A 495 -8.37 -15.93 7.43
CA ALA A 495 -8.65 -16.25 8.82
C ALA A 495 -9.49 -15.14 9.50
N LEU A 496 -9.17 -13.86 9.29
CA LEU A 496 -9.94 -12.74 9.82
C LEU A 496 -11.38 -12.68 9.29
N TYR A 497 -11.57 -13.08 8.03
CA TYR A 497 -12.85 -13.07 7.32
C TYR A 497 -13.68 -14.36 7.44
N SER A 498 -13.15 -15.39 8.11
CA SER A 498 -13.90 -16.64 8.25
C SER A 498 -15.15 -16.44 9.11
N GLY A 499 -16.25 -17.13 8.79
CA GLY A 499 -17.55 -16.99 9.44
C GLY A 499 -18.38 -15.77 9.02
N GLN A 500 -17.96 -15.00 8.01
CA GLN A 500 -18.63 -13.78 7.53
C GLN A 500 -19.03 -13.89 6.03
N ASP A 501 -19.95 -13.02 5.60
CA ASP A 501 -20.10 -12.72 4.16
C ASP A 501 -19.06 -11.69 3.74
N ILE A 502 -18.39 -11.94 2.62
CA ILE A 502 -17.29 -11.12 2.11
C ILE A 502 -17.47 -10.70 0.65
N THR A 503 -18.72 -10.66 0.17
CA THR A 503 -19.07 -10.29 -1.21
C THR A 503 -18.36 -9.00 -1.66
N ASP A 504 -18.47 -7.94 -0.87
CA ASP A 504 -17.88 -6.63 -1.19
C ASP A 504 -16.34 -6.67 -1.20
N SER A 505 -15.74 -7.44 -0.30
CA SER A 505 -14.28 -7.59 -0.25
C SER A 505 -13.76 -8.35 -1.48
N LEU A 506 -14.38 -9.47 -1.84
CA LEU A 506 -14.01 -10.23 -3.04
C LEU A 506 -14.30 -9.46 -4.34
N LYS A 507 -15.34 -8.60 -4.35
CA LYS A 507 -15.59 -7.67 -5.45
C LYS A 507 -14.46 -6.65 -5.58
N ALA A 508 -14.11 -5.95 -4.50
CA ALA A 508 -13.05 -4.95 -4.48
C ALA A 508 -11.69 -5.51 -4.95
N VAL A 509 -11.29 -6.69 -4.48
CA VAL A 509 -10.06 -7.37 -4.94
C VAL A 509 -10.23 -8.14 -6.27
N GLY A 510 -11.32 -7.93 -7.01
CA GLY A 510 -11.54 -8.47 -8.35
C GLY A 510 -11.67 -9.99 -8.43
N HIS A 511 -11.89 -10.69 -7.31
CA HIS A 511 -12.00 -12.15 -7.27
C HIS A 511 -13.31 -12.65 -7.89
N LEU A 512 -14.37 -11.83 -7.84
CA LEU A 512 -15.67 -12.13 -8.47
C LEU A 512 -15.72 -11.75 -9.95
N THR A 513 -14.84 -10.84 -10.41
CA THR A 513 -14.88 -10.24 -11.75
C THR A 513 -13.78 -10.73 -12.68
N ASN A 514 -12.58 -11.07 -12.18
CA ASN A 514 -11.53 -11.68 -12.99
C ASN A 514 -11.87 -13.17 -13.28
N PRO A 515 -12.07 -13.61 -14.54
CA PRO A 515 -12.58 -14.95 -14.83
C PRO A 515 -11.68 -16.09 -14.31
N SER A 516 -10.35 -15.92 -14.36
CA SER A 516 -9.41 -16.93 -13.87
C SER A 516 -9.43 -17.07 -12.35
N THR A 517 -9.61 -15.94 -11.64
CA THR A 517 -9.70 -15.91 -10.18
C THR A 517 -11.05 -16.44 -9.71
N ARG A 518 -12.15 -16.07 -10.40
CA ARG A 518 -13.50 -16.59 -10.15
C ARG A 518 -13.58 -18.10 -10.38
N SER A 519 -13.03 -18.61 -11.48
CA SER A 519 -12.98 -20.05 -11.76
C SER A 519 -12.23 -20.82 -10.65
N ARG A 520 -11.16 -20.24 -10.12
CA ARG A 520 -10.44 -20.80 -8.97
C ARG A 520 -11.24 -20.72 -7.67
N LEU A 521 -11.94 -19.61 -7.42
CA LEU A 521 -12.84 -19.45 -6.27
C LEU A 521 -13.96 -20.51 -6.27
N GLU A 522 -14.64 -20.72 -7.41
CA GLU A 522 -15.69 -21.73 -7.55
C GLU A 522 -15.18 -23.16 -7.28
N SER A 523 -13.89 -23.46 -7.48
CA SER A 523 -13.32 -24.77 -7.12
C SER A 523 -13.28 -25.06 -5.61
N TYR A 524 -13.52 -24.04 -4.77
CA TYR A 524 -13.65 -24.14 -3.31
C TYR A 524 -15.11 -24.03 -2.83
N ARG A 525 -16.09 -23.92 -3.74
CA ARG A 525 -17.50 -23.81 -3.37
C ARG A 525 -18.02 -25.12 -2.80
N ILE A 526 -18.65 -25.06 -1.63
CA ILE A 526 -19.21 -26.21 -0.91
C ILE A 526 -20.74 -26.20 -0.84
N GLY A 527 -21.40 -25.08 -1.16
CA GLY A 527 -22.86 -24.99 -1.22
C GLY A 527 -23.38 -23.59 -1.48
N THR A 528 -24.65 -23.38 -1.14
CA THR A 528 -25.33 -22.07 -1.10
C THR A 528 -25.97 -21.84 0.26
N LEU A 529 -26.02 -20.57 0.68
CA LEU A 529 -26.74 -20.16 1.88
C LEU A 529 -28.23 -20.47 1.74
N GLU A 530 -28.78 -21.24 2.67
CA GLU A 530 -30.23 -21.37 2.85
C GLU A 530 -30.73 -20.32 3.85
N ARG A 531 -31.78 -19.59 3.46
CA ARG A 531 -32.52 -18.71 4.35
C ARG A 531 -33.81 -19.42 4.79
N PRO A 532 -34.12 -19.48 6.09
CA PRO A 532 -35.41 -19.99 6.55
C PRO A 532 -36.57 -19.19 5.96
N LYS A 533 -37.74 -19.81 5.84
CA LYS A 533 -38.96 -19.16 5.35
C LYS A 533 -39.84 -18.73 6.52
N PHE A 534 -39.83 -17.44 6.81
CA PHE A 534 -40.65 -16.84 7.86
C PHE A 534 -42.01 -16.37 7.32
N ASN A 535 -43.08 -16.53 8.11
CA ASN A 535 -44.42 -16.03 7.77
C ASN A 535 -44.63 -14.55 8.17
N SER A 536 -43.65 -13.93 8.83
CA SER A 536 -43.71 -12.58 9.38
C SER A 536 -42.39 -11.85 9.16
N SER A 537 -42.45 -10.58 8.75
CA SER A 537 -41.25 -9.73 8.63
C SER A 537 -40.53 -9.53 9.96
N LEU A 538 -41.24 -9.59 11.09
CA LEU A 538 -40.63 -9.45 12.42
C LEU A 538 -39.75 -10.65 12.79
N ALA A 539 -40.10 -11.85 12.33
CA ALA A 539 -39.27 -13.04 12.51
C ALA A 539 -38.04 -13.02 11.58
N ASP A 540 -38.19 -12.45 10.38
CA ASP A 540 -37.07 -12.20 9.46
C ASP A 540 -36.11 -11.12 10.00
N GLU A 541 -36.62 -10.01 10.55
CA GLU A 541 -35.81 -9.00 11.25
C GLU A 541 -35.10 -9.56 12.49
N LEU A 542 -35.75 -10.45 13.24
CA LEU A 542 -35.14 -11.18 14.37
C LEU A 542 -33.98 -12.06 13.89
N TYR A 543 -34.17 -12.81 12.81
CA TYR A 543 -33.15 -13.65 12.20
C TYR A 543 -31.97 -12.81 11.72
N MET A 544 -32.20 -11.76 10.93
CA MET A 544 -31.13 -10.88 10.43
C MET A 544 -30.34 -10.21 11.56
N ALA A 545 -31.00 -9.72 12.62
CA ALA A 545 -30.29 -9.18 13.79
C ALA A 545 -29.43 -10.24 14.51
N THR A 546 -29.85 -11.52 14.48
CA THR A 546 -29.06 -12.64 15.02
C THR A 546 -27.88 -12.98 14.10
N VAL A 547 -28.05 -12.87 12.78
CA VAL A 547 -26.97 -13.00 11.78
C VAL A 547 -25.89 -11.96 12.00
N ASP A 548 -26.27 -10.68 12.10
CA ASP A 548 -25.33 -9.58 12.30
C ASP A 548 -24.50 -9.78 13.58
N LEU A 549 -25.16 -10.15 14.68
CA LEU A 549 -24.49 -10.48 15.95
C LEU A 549 -23.54 -11.68 15.82
N GLY A 550 -23.95 -12.74 15.10
CA GLY A 550 -23.16 -13.95 14.94
C GLY A 550 -21.93 -13.76 14.05
N GLN A 551 -22.08 -13.05 12.92
CA GLN A 551 -20.96 -12.67 12.07
C GLN A 551 -19.99 -11.75 12.80
N LYS A 552 -20.49 -10.78 13.59
CA LYS A 552 -19.63 -9.93 14.42
C LYS A 552 -18.90 -10.72 15.49
N ALA A 553 -19.55 -11.68 16.15
CA ALA A 553 -18.91 -12.54 17.15
C ALA A 553 -17.76 -13.37 16.54
N ALA A 554 -17.96 -13.94 15.34
CA ALA A 554 -16.89 -14.62 14.60
C ALA A 554 -15.74 -13.66 14.23
N GLU A 555 -16.05 -12.45 13.74
CA GLU A 555 -15.02 -11.43 13.44
C GLU A 555 -14.18 -11.10 14.68
N MET A 556 -14.81 -10.81 15.83
CA MET A 556 -14.09 -10.43 17.05
C MET A 556 -13.23 -11.58 17.60
N GLU A 557 -13.71 -12.83 17.51
CA GLU A 557 -12.92 -14.01 17.84
C GLU A 557 -11.68 -14.13 16.93
N ASN A 558 -11.85 -13.98 15.60
CA ASN A 558 -10.77 -14.06 14.64
C ASN A 558 -9.72 -12.96 14.86
N VAL A 559 -10.16 -11.73 15.12
CA VAL A 559 -9.28 -10.58 15.41
C VAL A 559 -8.49 -10.80 16.70
N HIS A 560 -9.15 -11.26 17.75
CA HIS A 560 -8.47 -11.56 19.01
C HIS A 560 -7.43 -12.67 18.84
N ARG A 561 -7.78 -13.77 18.15
CA ARG A 561 -6.86 -14.86 17.79
C ARG A 561 -5.69 -14.39 16.94
N ALA A 562 -5.90 -13.44 16.02
CA ALA A 562 -4.83 -12.85 15.21
C ALA A 562 -3.83 -12.05 16.06
N ASN A 563 -4.29 -11.28 17.06
CA ASN A 563 -3.40 -10.52 17.95
C ASN A 563 -2.45 -11.42 18.78
N PHE A 564 -2.78 -12.70 19.04
CA PHE A 564 -1.85 -13.61 19.72
C PHE A 564 -0.57 -13.86 18.93
N GLN A 565 -0.62 -13.77 17.59
CA GLN A 565 0.55 -14.01 16.74
C GLN A 565 1.70 -13.02 16.99
N LEU A 566 1.47 -11.96 17.78
CA LEU A 566 2.50 -11.04 18.29
C LEU A 566 3.41 -11.65 19.35
N LEU A 567 2.94 -12.66 20.09
CA LEU A 567 3.75 -13.35 21.11
C LEU A 567 4.91 -14.11 20.45
N ASP A 568 4.61 -14.89 19.41
CA ASP A 568 5.58 -15.67 18.63
C ASP A 568 6.30 -14.84 17.55
N GLY A 569 5.73 -13.68 17.19
CA GLY A 569 6.28 -12.79 16.17
C GLY A 569 7.56 -12.07 16.61
N LYS A 570 8.46 -11.81 15.65
CA LYS A 570 9.60 -10.90 15.84
C LYS A 570 9.15 -9.47 15.57
N PHE A 571 8.77 -8.73 16.61
CA PHE A 571 8.36 -7.32 16.50
C PHE A 571 9.58 -6.43 16.24
N THR A 572 10.73 -6.78 16.82
CA THR A 572 12.05 -6.24 16.46
C THR A 572 12.99 -7.35 15.99
N ILE A 573 14.10 -7.00 15.31
CA ILE A 573 15.14 -7.99 14.96
C ILE A 573 15.73 -8.72 16.18
N LEU A 574 15.66 -8.11 17.36
CA LEU A 574 16.20 -8.59 18.63
C LEU A 574 15.21 -9.46 19.41
N ASP A 575 13.98 -9.63 18.93
CA ASP A 575 12.98 -10.42 19.64
C ASP A 575 13.21 -11.91 19.42
N GLU A 576 13.07 -12.70 20.48
CA GLU A 576 12.99 -14.15 20.40
C GLU A 576 11.56 -14.67 20.63
N PRO A 577 11.23 -15.89 20.15
CA PRO A 577 10.00 -16.58 20.50
C PRO A 577 9.87 -16.75 22.01
N GLU A 578 8.63 -16.83 22.50
CA GLU A 578 8.31 -17.04 23.93
C GLU A 578 8.82 -15.95 24.91
N VAL A 579 9.43 -14.87 24.40
CA VAL A 579 9.85 -13.70 25.19
C VAL A 579 8.86 -12.57 25.03
N LEU A 580 8.31 -12.11 26.17
CA LEU A 580 7.49 -10.90 26.25
C LEU A 580 8.39 -9.66 26.45
N THR A 581 8.71 -8.97 25.36
CA THR A 581 9.44 -7.70 25.40
C THR A 581 8.50 -6.54 25.76
N PRO A 582 9.01 -5.40 26.28
CA PRO A 582 8.19 -4.22 26.59
C PRO A 582 7.34 -3.72 25.40
N SER A 583 7.88 -3.77 24.17
CA SER A 583 7.13 -3.44 22.95
C SER A 583 5.96 -4.40 22.69
N LYS A 584 6.19 -5.73 22.79
CA LYS A 584 5.11 -6.74 22.69
C LYS A 584 4.06 -6.54 23.79
N ALA A 585 4.48 -6.31 25.03
CA ALA A 585 3.59 -6.07 26.17
C ALA A 585 2.67 -4.86 25.93
N ARG A 586 3.22 -3.74 25.43
CA ARG A 586 2.40 -2.56 25.05
C ARG A 586 1.41 -2.89 23.94
N HIS A 587 1.82 -3.54 22.86
CA HIS A 587 0.91 -3.82 21.74
C HIS A 587 -0.21 -4.82 22.07
N LEU A 588 0.07 -5.80 22.94
CA LEU A 588 -0.95 -6.71 23.48
C LEU A 588 -1.90 -6.00 24.45
N PHE A 589 -1.38 -5.06 25.24
CA PHE A 589 -2.20 -4.20 26.11
C PHE A 589 -3.12 -3.29 25.28
N ASP A 590 -2.61 -2.66 24.21
CA ASP A 590 -3.41 -1.89 23.27
C ASP A 590 -4.51 -2.76 22.62
N ALA A 591 -4.21 -4.02 22.29
CA ALA A 591 -5.20 -4.96 21.76
C ALA A 591 -6.27 -5.35 22.79
N LYS A 592 -5.89 -5.48 24.07
CA LYS A 592 -6.84 -5.74 25.17
C LYS A 592 -7.76 -4.54 25.41
N ASN A 593 -7.24 -3.31 25.38
CA ASN A 593 -8.07 -2.11 25.46
C ASN A 593 -9.08 -2.06 24.31
N ARG A 594 -8.68 -2.28 23.04
CA ARG A 594 -9.63 -2.35 21.91
C ARG A 594 -10.72 -3.42 22.09
N LEU A 595 -10.36 -4.58 22.64
CA LEU A 595 -11.35 -5.62 22.97
C LEU A 595 -12.41 -5.11 23.98
N GLN A 596 -11.97 -4.39 25.01
CA GLN A 596 -12.84 -3.92 26.09
C GLN A 596 -13.63 -2.65 25.73
N ASP A 597 -13.01 -1.72 24.99
CA ASP A 597 -13.50 -0.36 24.75
C ASP A 597 -14.17 -0.18 23.38
N GLU A 598 -13.92 -1.08 22.42
CA GLU A 598 -14.49 -1.01 21.06
C GLU A 598 -15.30 -2.27 20.72
N HIS A 599 -14.70 -3.47 20.87
CA HIS A 599 -15.31 -4.72 20.40
C HIS A 599 -16.48 -5.19 21.26
N VAL A 600 -16.33 -5.19 22.60
CA VAL A 600 -17.42 -5.56 23.52
C VAL A 600 -18.61 -4.59 23.41
N PRO A 601 -18.42 -3.25 23.38
CA PRO A 601 -19.51 -2.31 23.12
C PRO A 601 -20.20 -2.53 21.76
N ALA A 602 -19.45 -2.82 20.69
CA ALA A 602 -20.04 -3.13 19.38
C ALA A 602 -20.92 -4.41 19.42
N LEU A 603 -20.49 -5.46 20.12
CA LEU A 603 -21.32 -6.65 20.36
C LEU A 603 -22.53 -6.32 21.23
N ALA A 604 -22.38 -5.52 22.29
CA ALA A 604 -23.48 -5.08 23.15
C ALA A 604 -24.55 -4.27 22.39
N MET A 605 -24.15 -3.43 21.44
CA MET A 605 -25.08 -2.70 20.56
C MET A 605 -25.90 -3.66 19.69
N LEU A 606 -25.27 -4.69 19.09
CA LEU A 606 -25.96 -5.70 18.28
C LEU A 606 -26.90 -6.57 19.14
N VAL A 607 -26.49 -6.91 20.36
CA VAL A 607 -27.39 -7.56 21.33
C VAL A 607 -28.60 -6.67 21.63
N ASN A 608 -28.42 -5.36 21.85
CA ASN A 608 -29.55 -4.46 22.10
C ASN A 608 -30.49 -4.37 20.89
N ALA A 609 -29.96 -4.31 19.65
CA ALA A 609 -30.77 -4.37 18.44
C ALA A 609 -31.56 -5.69 18.32
N LEU A 610 -30.94 -6.82 18.69
CA LEU A 610 -31.63 -8.11 18.77
C LEU A 610 -32.76 -8.11 19.82
N LEU A 611 -32.54 -7.51 21.00
CA LEU A 611 -33.58 -7.32 22.02
C LEU A 611 -34.72 -6.41 21.55
N ASP A 612 -34.42 -5.39 20.73
CA ASP A 612 -35.43 -4.54 20.09
C ASP A 612 -36.27 -5.30 19.06
N SER A 613 -35.69 -6.27 18.33
CA SER A 613 -36.45 -7.19 17.48
C SER A 613 -37.30 -8.18 18.29
N ILE A 614 -36.75 -8.80 19.35
CA ILE A 614 -37.51 -9.71 20.25
C ILE A 614 -38.73 -9.00 20.84
N ALA A 615 -38.57 -7.78 21.36
CA ALA A 615 -39.66 -7.00 21.95
C ALA A 615 -40.79 -6.69 20.97
N ARG A 616 -40.46 -6.52 19.67
CA ARG A 616 -41.44 -6.28 18.60
C ARG A 616 -42.17 -7.55 18.18
N VAL A 617 -41.53 -8.72 18.29
CA VAL A 617 -42.20 -10.02 18.09
C VAL A 617 -43.16 -10.31 19.25
N ASN A 618 -42.75 -10.11 20.51
CA ASN A 618 -43.59 -10.40 21.67
C ASN A 618 -43.25 -9.52 22.88
N THR A 619 -44.22 -8.70 23.29
CA THR A 619 -44.09 -7.74 24.40
C THR A 619 -44.13 -8.37 25.80
N LYS A 620 -44.44 -9.67 25.93
CA LYS A 620 -44.53 -10.36 27.23
C LYS A 620 -43.21 -10.94 27.72
N VAL A 621 -42.18 -11.00 26.87
CA VAL A 621 -40.89 -11.62 27.22
C VAL A 621 -40.07 -10.64 28.05
N ASN A 622 -39.61 -11.05 29.23
CA ASN A 622 -38.85 -10.17 30.12
C ASN A 622 -37.38 -10.03 29.67
N ILE A 623 -37.08 -8.90 29.04
CA ILE A 623 -35.72 -8.53 28.59
C ILE A 623 -35.03 -7.49 29.49
N SER A 624 -35.68 -7.06 30.59
CA SER A 624 -35.21 -5.94 31.42
C SER A 624 -33.86 -6.21 32.09
N THR A 625 -33.65 -7.42 32.60
CA THR A 625 -32.38 -7.86 33.21
C THR A 625 -31.21 -7.76 32.24
N ILE A 626 -31.40 -8.18 30.99
CA ILE A 626 -30.33 -8.14 29.97
C ILE A 626 -30.04 -6.68 29.59
N ARG A 627 -31.07 -5.84 29.40
CA ARG A 627 -30.85 -4.40 29.15
C ARG A 627 -30.09 -3.72 30.29
N ALA A 628 -30.39 -4.04 31.55
CA ALA A 628 -29.66 -3.50 32.69
C ALA A 628 -28.17 -3.90 32.69
N GLN A 629 -27.82 -5.12 32.25
CA GLN A 629 -26.43 -5.54 32.05
C GLN A 629 -25.78 -4.78 30.87
N LEU A 630 -26.51 -4.56 29.78
CA LEU A 630 -26.00 -3.90 28.57
C LEU A 630 -25.74 -2.40 28.73
N VAL A 631 -26.48 -1.68 29.59
CA VAL A 631 -26.22 -0.25 29.88
C VAL A 631 -24.76 -0.06 30.30
N ASN A 632 -24.29 -0.89 31.24
CA ASN A 632 -22.89 -0.88 31.71
C ASN A 632 -21.86 -1.28 30.63
N LEU A 633 -22.27 -1.85 29.50
CA LEU A 633 -21.38 -2.24 28.38
C LEU A 633 -21.43 -1.25 27.22
N ALA A 634 -22.55 -0.55 27.02
CA ALA A 634 -22.71 0.45 25.97
C ALA A 634 -22.15 1.83 26.35
N GLU A 635 -22.01 2.11 27.66
CA GLU A 635 -21.38 3.33 28.15
C GLU A 635 -19.85 3.31 27.94
N SER A 636 -19.44 3.89 26.80
CA SER A 636 -18.07 4.36 26.54
C SER A 636 -17.77 5.60 27.40
N GLU A 637 -17.72 5.41 28.73
CA GLU A 637 -17.03 6.37 29.58
C GLU A 637 -15.53 6.34 29.25
N THR A 638 -14.90 7.51 29.17
CA THR A 638 -13.45 7.69 29.02
C THR A 638 -12.75 7.34 30.34
N ARG A 639 -12.82 6.06 30.72
CA ARG A 639 -12.13 5.53 31.91
C ARG A 639 -10.63 5.42 31.62
N LEU A 640 -9.81 5.62 32.65
CA LEU A 640 -8.42 5.17 32.60
C LEU A 640 -8.43 3.66 32.34
N SER A 641 -7.54 3.19 31.47
CA SER A 641 -7.44 1.78 31.08
C SER A 641 -7.48 0.86 32.31
N THR A 642 -8.47 -0.03 32.32
CA THR A 642 -8.68 -1.04 33.37
C THR A 642 -7.90 -2.33 33.09
N ALA A 643 -7.34 -2.48 31.89
CA ALA A 643 -6.40 -3.55 31.58
C ALA A 643 -5.16 -3.43 32.47
N THR A 644 -4.57 -4.57 32.83
CA THR A 644 -3.25 -4.61 33.47
C THR A 644 -2.19 -4.84 32.40
N LEU A 645 -1.11 -4.07 32.42
CA LEU A 645 0.02 -4.23 31.51
C LEU A 645 0.70 -5.59 31.78
N PHE A 646 0.97 -6.36 30.75
CA PHE A 646 1.51 -7.71 30.89
C PHE A 646 2.96 -7.67 31.37
N SER A 647 3.24 -8.26 32.53
CA SER A 647 4.60 -8.34 33.09
C SER A 647 5.35 -9.61 32.67
N GLU A 648 4.64 -10.69 32.33
CA GLU A 648 5.21 -12.02 32.08
C GLU A 648 4.57 -12.69 30.87
N TYR A 649 5.35 -13.46 30.11
CA TYR A 649 4.88 -14.15 28.90
C TYR A 649 3.70 -15.10 29.19
N THR A 650 3.82 -15.93 30.22
CA THR A 650 2.76 -16.86 30.65
C THR A 650 1.49 -16.13 31.09
N MET A 651 1.61 -14.94 31.70
CA MET A 651 0.46 -14.11 32.05
C MET A 651 -0.27 -13.60 30.80
N ALA A 652 0.48 -13.15 29.78
CA ALA A 652 -0.08 -12.73 28.51
C ALA A 652 -0.81 -13.90 27.82
N VAL A 653 -0.15 -15.05 27.65
CA VAL A 653 -0.74 -16.27 27.05
C VAL A 653 -2.04 -16.67 27.76
N ASN A 654 -2.01 -16.82 29.09
CA ASN A 654 -3.17 -17.26 29.87
C ASN A 654 -4.35 -16.28 29.78
N THR A 655 -4.07 -14.97 29.84
CA THR A 655 -5.10 -13.94 29.73
C THR A 655 -5.74 -13.94 28.35
N LEU A 656 -4.91 -13.96 27.32
CA LEU A 656 -5.35 -13.98 25.93
C LEU A 656 -6.19 -15.23 25.64
N GLN A 657 -5.71 -16.43 26.00
CA GLN A 657 -6.44 -17.70 25.83
C GLN A 657 -7.79 -17.70 26.56
N LYS A 658 -7.85 -17.15 27.78
CA LYS A 658 -9.10 -16.99 28.53
C LYS A 658 -10.08 -16.08 27.80
N ASP A 659 -9.62 -14.92 27.34
CA ASP A 659 -10.45 -13.97 26.59
C ASP A 659 -10.93 -14.57 25.25
N LEU A 660 -10.09 -15.37 24.56
CA LEU A 660 -10.47 -16.10 23.35
C LEU A 660 -11.56 -17.15 23.64
N SER A 661 -11.39 -17.96 24.69
CA SER A 661 -12.39 -18.94 25.09
C SER A 661 -13.76 -18.32 25.36
N ARG A 662 -13.80 -17.09 25.93
CA ARG A 662 -15.06 -16.34 26.10
C ARG A 662 -15.65 -15.86 24.78
N LEU A 663 -14.83 -15.33 23.87
CA LEU A 663 -15.28 -14.91 22.53
C LEU A 663 -15.83 -16.08 21.71
N THR A 664 -15.13 -17.23 21.72
CA THR A 664 -15.64 -18.48 21.15
C THR A 664 -16.98 -18.84 21.81
N LYS A 665 -17.12 -18.67 23.13
CA LYS A 665 -18.38 -18.98 23.83
C LYS A 665 -19.55 -18.07 23.46
N VAL A 666 -19.30 -16.77 23.32
CA VAL A 666 -20.30 -15.81 22.80
C VAL A 666 -20.76 -16.24 21.41
N LYS A 667 -19.83 -16.52 20.49
CA LYS A 667 -20.15 -16.99 19.13
C LYS A 667 -20.95 -18.29 19.15
N GLU A 668 -20.54 -19.30 19.93
CA GLU A 668 -21.27 -20.57 20.07
C GLU A 668 -22.71 -20.37 20.54
N LEU A 669 -22.94 -19.49 21.52
CA LEU A 669 -24.28 -19.21 22.03
C LEU A 669 -25.16 -18.55 20.95
N VAL A 670 -24.59 -17.65 20.14
CA VAL A 670 -25.32 -17.04 19.00
C VAL A 670 -25.55 -18.05 17.87
N VAL A 671 -24.62 -18.99 17.63
CA VAL A 671 -24.84 -20.12 16.71
C VAL A 671 -26.02 -20.98 17.17
N VAL A 672 -26.15 -21.27 18.47
CA VAL A 672 -27.31 -21.99 19.04
C VAL A 672 -28.62 -21.22 18.86
N LEU A 673 -28.60 -19.88 18.92
CA LEU A 673 -29.75 -19.06 18.56
C LEU A 673 -30.14 -19.24 17.09
N LEU A 674 -29.16 -19.17 16.17
CA LEU A 674 -29.40 -19.35 14.74
C LEU A 674 -29.91 -20.75 14.42
N GLU A 675 -29.30 -21.80 14.97
CA GLU A 675 -29.75 -23.20 14.80
C GLU A 675 -31.21 -23.40 15.25
N ASN A 676 -31.67 -22.64 16.26
CA ASN A 676 -33.08 -22.63 16.70
C ASN A 676 -34.01 -21.93 15.70
N LEU A 677 -33.59 -20.76 15.16
CA LEU A 677 -34.34 -19.98 14.16
C LEU A 677 -34.40 -20.65 12.78
N GLU A 678 -33.40 -21.48 12.45
CA GLU A 678 -33.30 -22.23 11.20
C GLU A 678 -34.06 -23.57 11.23
N GLY A 679 -34.44 -24.02 12.44
CA GLY A 679 -35.23 -25.22 12.65
C GLY A 679 -36.60 -25.16 11.96
N HIS A 680 -37.06 -26.30 11.43
CA HIS A 680 -38.28 -26.39 10.60
C HIS A 680 -39.59 -25.95 11.29
N CYS A 681 -39.58 -25.67 12.58
CA CYS A 681 -40.73 -25.22 13.36
C CYS A 681 -40.84 -23.69 13.52
N PHE A 682 -39.77 -22.92 13.24
CA PHE A 682 -39.74 -21.46 13.50
C PHE A 682 -40.46 -20.64 12.41
N THR A 683 -41.72 -20.98 12.11
CA THR A 683 -42.55 -20.25 11.14
C THR A 683 -43.31 -19.08 11.77
N ASN A 684 -43.68 -19.23 13.04
CA ASN A 684 -44.11 -18.19 13.97
C ASN A 684 -43.53 -18.54 15.35
N PRO A 685 -42.74 -17.67 16.01
CA PRO A 685 -42.16 -17.95 17.32
C PRO A 685 -43.20 -18.19 18.42
N GLU A 686 -43.07 -19.32 19.12
CA GLU A 686 -43.78 -19.57 20.37
C GLU A 686 -43.12 -18.82 21.55
N GLN A 687 -43.91 -18.56 22.61
CA GLN A 687 -43.43 -17.94 23.85
C GLN A 687 -42.20 -18.66 24.43
N SER A 688 -42.25 -20.00 24.46
CA SER A 688 -41.17 -20.88 24.93
C SER A 688 -39.87 -20.74 24.15
N GLN A 689 -39.96 -20.55 22.82
CA GLN A 689 -38.80 -20.35 21.95
C GLN A 689 -38.16 -18.97 22.19
N LEU A 690 -38.96 -17.93 22.39
CA LEU A 690 -38.46 -16.59 22.71
C LEU A 690 -37.84 -16.54 24.12
N GLU A 691 -38.39 -17.27 25.08
CA GLU A 691 -37.80 -17.44 26.41
C GLU A 691 -36.43 -18.15 26.33
N PHE A 692 -36.31 -19.22 25.55
CA PHE A 692 -35.03 -19.89 25.28
C PHE A 692 -34.00 -18.97 24.60
N ILE A 693 -34.44 -18.15 23.63
CA ILE A 693 -33.59 -17.15 22.98
C ILE A 693 -33.06 -16.15 24.01
N VAL A 694 -33.92 -15.62 24.88
CA VAL A 694 -33.55 -14.65 25.92
C VAL A 694 -32.63 -15.27 26.98
N GLU A 695 -32.86 -16.52 27.42
CA GLU A 695 -31.96 -17.23 28.34
C GLU A 695 -30.55 -17.41 27.72
N THR A 696 -30.50 -17.88 26.48
CA THR A 696 -29.24 -18.09 25.74
C THR A 696 -28.49 -16.78 25.50
N LEU A 697 -29.22 -15.70 25.19
CA LEU A 697 -28.66 -14.36 25.03
C LEU A 697 -28.15 -13.77 26.35
N SER A 698 -28.83 -14.03 27.49
CA SER A 698 -28.34 -13.62 28.82
C SER A 698 -27.01 -14.28 29.18
N ARG A 699 -26.82 -15.56 28.78
CA ARG A 699 -25.53 -16.26 28.92
C ARG A 699 -24.44 -15.62 28.05
N ALA A 700 -24.76 -15.23 26.82
CA ALA A 700 -23.81 -14.54 25.95
C ALA A 700 -23.42 -13.15 26.50
N VAL A 701 -24.38 -12.39 27.02
CA VAL A 701 -24.13 -11.10 27.70
C VAL A 701 -23.29 -11.28 28.96
N SER A 702 -23.48 -12.36 29.71
CA SER A 702 -22.64 -12.67 30.88
C SER A 702 -21.17 -12.86 30.50
N GLU A 703 -20.88 -13.51 29.37
CA GLU A 703 -19.51 -13.61 28.85
C GLU A 703 -18.95 -12.25 28.39
N LEU A 704 -19.77 -11.39 27.79
CA LEU A 704 -19.38 -10.01 27.43
C LEU A 704 -19.06 -9.14 28.65
N VAL A 705 -19.81 -9.27 29.74
CA VAL A 705 -19.51 -8.60 31.03
C VAL A 705 -18.13 -9.03 31.55
N MET A 706 -17.85 -10.34 31.55
CA MET A 706 -16.55 -10.85 31.98
C MET A 706 -15.39 -10.42 31.06
N LEU A 707 -15.64 -10.20 29.77
CA LEU A 707 -14.65 -9.67 28.81
C LEU A 707 -14.36 -8.18 29.06
N ALA A 708 -15.40 -7.37 29.35
CA ALA A 708 -15.24 -5.97 29.76
C ALA A 708 -14.48 -5.79 31.08
N GLY A 709 -14.27 -6.86 31.86
CA GLY A 709 -13.66 -6.81 33.18
C GLY A 709 -14.54 -6.11 34.22
N LYS A 710 -15.87 -6.22 34.07
CA LYS A 710 -16.89 -5.63 34.94
C LYS A 710 -17.59 -6.69 35.78
#